data_AF-A0A2E6UMD9-F1
#
_entry.id   AF-A0A2E6UMD9-F1
#
_cell.length_a   1.000
_cell.length_b   1.000
_cell.length_c   1.000
_cell.angle_alpha   90.00
_cell.angle_beta   90.00
_cell.angle_gamma   90.00
#
_symmetry.space_group_name_H-M   'P 1'
#
loop_
_entity.id
_entity.type
_entity.pdbx_description
1 polymer ?
#
loop_
_entity_poly.entity_id
_entity_poly.type
_entity_poly.pdbx_seq_one_letter_code
_entity_poly.pdbx_strand_id
1 'polypeptide(L)'
;MPDLLGAAAHLELEGVAEIQQTGVWVMHFLLGVTGGFEPDCTEGLGASVDPFGPHRFESVWSDSDIGILDEVAARYCTTREQAQVLGATLLTFLAGLDAGLKGKELRRPAVPVVADIVPVVVEGSGRATVAVGGIPADFRIVAVEHDGRNVFRMRGLDTAGSVNQLLAEGTGVYTGRRFVESPEVIDAVLVEADGAWKVTFLPVTEATLFDGVETVAGGTDDVLSVRMVIGGEDRVAAFRHEGSGTYALNILGADGGEVNSSTTGRGDDAAYVELAGSARLVEVAADGPWRLEAVADTSGATALTARPGSDGIRLDWLPPSSVPDAVTVSYLVEHSLDAGRTWSEATVNGTVAIGADAVAVTVMEPSGEVEPSYRVTATHSDGTRVSTRPVMPDSPCGTSHGMIGDLRSLALEQRRGGADYVGADEGRVPKATAVLLIAEAGCVARFPGHDRSVMDELGAELLRWPTEYPSDRYGWGLPFGWDAFGDGTKNPANTVYSISTGLAVKALLDWARVGGEDVWPLVRSSVARALDEWTTPEALTATGQFAYSLSGYDGGYDVFNSSALLAGQMQRAAQLEIGQPARYRSLADTVMQSLADWHLEGSRDAEVILRRGENLDAVADRFGLTAEAVRVANGFSPLEEVGAGDRLLMPDVVASGWYWNYSATEAVPNDLAHAGYVVDGVATYVAEGGALAGLFPMDRVVGHLETFLTGGTTEESMLAWPIWRSPDLVVPAWRAP
;
A
#
# COMPACT_ATOMS: atom_id res chain seq x y z
N MET A 1 -29.57 -18.79 -13.61
CA MET A 1 -30.34 -19.77 -12.79
C MET A 1 -30.81 -21.00 -13.58
N PRO A 2 -31.53 -20.91 -14.71
CA PRO A 2 -31.94 -22.10 -15.47
C PRO A 2 -30.76 -22.96 -15.95
N ASP A 3 -29.66 -22.33 -16.38
CA ASP A 3 -28.44 -23.03 -16.81
C ASP A 3 -27.77 -23.79 -15.66
N LEU A 4 -27.79 -23.22 -14.45
CA LEU A 4 -27.21 -23.83 -13.24
C LEU A 4 -27.94 -25.14 -12.87
N LEU A 5 -29.27 -25.11 -12.87
CA LEU A 5 -30.10 -26.29 -12.65
C LEU A 5 -29.94 -27.33 -13.76
N GLY A 6 -29.78 -26.86 -15.00
CA GLY A 6 -29.48 -27.70 -16.15
C GLY A 6 -28.15 -28.42 -16.02
N ALA A 7 -27.11 -27.70 -15.57
CA ALA A 7 -25.79 -28.24 -15.32
C ALA A 7 -25.79 -29.26 -14.19
N ALA A 8 -26.46 -28.98 -13.06
CA ALA A 8 -26.58 -29.93 -11.97
C ALA A 8 -27.22 -31.25 -12.44
N ALA A 9 -28.32 -31.17 -13.20
CA ALA A 9 -28.97 -32.35 -13.76
C ALA A 9 -28.09 -33.10 -14.80
N HIS A 10 -27.32 -32.39 -15.62
CA HIS A 10 -26.41 -32.98 -16.60
C HIS A 10 -25.23 -33.69 -15.95
N LEU A 11 -24.76 -33.17 -14.81
CA LEU A 11 -23.68 -33.73 -14.00
C LEU A 11 -24.16 -34.74 -12.95
N GLU A 12 -25.47 -35.05 -12.92
CA GLU A 12 -26.09 -35.95 -11.95
C GLU A 12 -25.93 -35.53 -10.47
N LEU A 13 -25.90 -34.20 -10.23
CA LEU A 13 -25.86 -33.60 -8.89
C LEU A 13 -27.28 -33.34 -8.35
N GLU A 14 -27.44 -33.41 -7.03
CA GLU A 14 -28.69 -33.28 -6.26
C GLU A 14 -29.31 -31.87 -6.33
N GLY A 15 -28.57 -30.85 -6.79
CA GLY A 15 -29.13 -29.52 -7.05
C GLY A 15 -28.13 -28.38 -6.98
N VAL A 16 -28.62 -27.18 -6.66
CA VAL A 16 -27.82 -25.95 -6.61
C VAL A 16 -26.77 -25.98 -5.49
N ALA A 17 -27.10 -26.57 -4.34
CA ALA A 17 -26.16 -26.67 -3.23
C ALA A 17 -24.93 -27.53 -3.60
N GLU A 18 -25.17 -28.73 -4.16
CA GLU A 18 -24.08 -29.64 -4.52
C GLU A 18 -23.25 -29.12 -5.70
N ILE A 19 -23.84 -28.42 -6.67
CA ILE A 19 -23.05 -27.80 -7.76
C ILE A 19 -22.21 -26.61 -7.27
N GLN A 20 -22.67 -25.84 -6.28
CA GLN A 20 -21.84 -24.81 -5.64
C GLN A 20 -20.64 -25.44 -4.94
N GLN A 21 -20.87 -26.48 -4.14
CA GLN A 21 -19.81 -27.22 -3.44
C GLN A 21 -18.83 -27.86 -4.42
N THR A 22 -19.33 -28.63 -5.37
CA THR A 22 -18.52 -29.31 -6.39
C THR A 22 -17.74 -28.29 -7.23
N GLY A 23 -18.35 -27.15 -7.54
CA GLY A 23 -17.70 -26.08 -8.29
C GLY A 23 -16.50 -25.49 -7.56
N VAL A 24 -16.64 -25.21 -6.26
CA VAL A 24 -15.53 -24.74 -5.40
C VAL A 24 -14.45 -25.82 -5.29
N TRP A 25 -14.82 -27.08 -5.13
CA TRP A 25 -13.86 -28.20 -5.14
C TRP A 25 -13.10 -28.33 -6.46
N VAL A 26 -13.77 -28.12 -7.60
CA VAL A 26 -13.12 -28.11 -8.92
C VAL A 26 -12.17 -26.93 -9.04
N MET A 27 -12.56 -25.74 -8.57
CA MET A 27 -11.67 -24.58 -8.53
C MET A 27 -10.44 -24.87 -7.66
N HIS A 28 -10.64 -25.42 -6.46
CA HIS A 28 -9.58 -25.81 -5.55
C HIS A 28 -8.60 -26.82 -6.20
N PHE A 29 -9.14 -27.86 -6.85
CA PHE A 29 -8.34 -28.82 -7.60
C PHE A 29 -7.52 -28.15 -8.72
N LEU A 30 -8.15 -27.29 -9.52
CA LEU A 30 -7.47 -26.60 -10.61
C LEU A 30 -6.33 -25.72 -10.08
N LEU A 31 -6.57 -24.96 -9.00
CA LEU A 31 -5.54 -24.16 -8.33
C LEU A 31 -4.37 -25.01 -7.84
N GLY A 32 -4.66 -26.17 -7.24
CA GLY A 32 -3.64 -27.13 -6.81
C GLY A 32 -2.79 -27.67 -7.97
N VAL A 33 -3.30 -27.67 -9.20
CA VAL A 33 -2.58 -28.14 -10.40
C VAL A 33 -1.87 -27.00 -11.14
N THR A 34 -2.40 -25.77 -11.12
CA THR A 34 -1.93 -24.68 -11.98
C THR A 34 -1.08 -23.60 -11.29
N GLY A 35 -1.04 -23.50 -9.96
CA GLY A 35 -0.25 -22.43 -9.34
C GLY A 35 -0.36 -22.16 -7.84
N GLY A 36 -1.07 -22.97 -7.07
CA GLY A 36 -1.18 -22.81 -5.61
C GLY A 36 -2.33 -21.90 -5.15
N PHE A 37 -2.47 -21.72 -3.83
CA PHE A 37 -3.58 -21.04 -3.17
C PHE A 37 -3.27 -19.59 -2.74
N GLU A 38 -2.13 -19.04 -3.18
CA GLU A 38 -1.74 -17.66 -2.85
C GLU A 38 -2.75 -16.67 -3.46
N PRO A 39 -3.19 -15.63 -2.73
CA PRO A 39 -4.08 -14.59 -3.26
C PRO A 39 -3.59 -13.96 -4.58
N ASP A 40 -4.52 -13.68 -5.50
CA ASP A 40 -4.31 -12.97 -6.76
C ASP A 40 -5.60 -12.21 -7.10
N CYS A 41 -5.61 -10.93 -6.75
CA CYS A 41 -6.74 -10.04 -6.97
C CYS A 41 -6.68 -9.35 -8.34
N THR A 42 -5.68 -9.64 -9.19
CA THR A 42 -5.38 -8.86 -10.40
C THR A 42 -6.56 -8.79 -11.38
N GLU A 43 -7.42 -9.82 -11.38
CA GLU A 43 -8.63 -9.88 -12.22
C GLU A 43 -9.84 -9.14 -11.62
N GLY A 44 -9.74 -8.59 -10.40
CA GLY A 44 -10.80 -7.79 -9.77
C GLY A 44 -12.10 -8.56 -9.53
N LEU A 45 -12.04 -9.88 -9.31
CA LEU A 45 -13.23 -10.73 -9.22
C LEU A 45 -14.15 -10.36 -8.05
N GLY A 46 -13.59 -9.99 -6.89
CA GLY A 46 -14.38 -9.51 -5.75
C GLY A 46 -15.22 -8.26 -6.06
N ALA A 47 -14.76 -7.40 -6.97
CA ALA A 47 -15.50 -6.21 -7.40
C ALA A 47 -16.49 -6.49 -8.54
N SER A 48 -16.43 -7.64 -9.21
CA SER A 48 -17.26 -7.96 -10.37
C SER A 48 -18.35 -9.00 -10.10
N VAL A 49 -18.18 -9.83 -9.07
CA VAL A 49 -19.16 -10.86 -8.68
C VAL A 49 -20.17 -10.25 -7.71
N ASP A 50 -21.44 -10.22 -8.07
CA ASP A 50 -22.53 -9.93 -7.13
C ASP A 50 -23.04 -11.24 -6.52
N PRO A 51 -22.79 -11.50 -5.22
CA PRO A 51 -23.29 -12.70 -4.56
C PRO A 51 -24.79 -12.59 -4.21
N PHE A 52 -25.38 -11.39 -4.29
CA PHE A 52 -26.72 -11.12 -3.80
C PHE A 52 -27.76 -11.19 -4.94
N GLY A 53 -28.18 -12.40 -5.28
CA GLY A 53 -29.24 -12.65 -6.25
C GLY A 53 -30.65 -12.75 -5.63
N PRO A 54 -31.73 -12.71 -6.43
CA PRO A 54 -33.11 -12.88 -5.95
C PRO A 54 -33.43 -14.31 -5.48
N HIS A 55 -32.49 -15.25 -5.62
CA HIS A 55 -32.66 -16.64 -5.20
C HIS A 55 -31.64 -16.98 -4.12
N ARG A 56 -32.14 -17.56 -3.03
CA ARG A 56 -31.35 -18.03 -1.89
C ARG A 56 -31.23 -19.55 -1.96
N PHE A 57 -30.01 -20.06 -1.81
CA PHE A 57 -29.75 -21.48 -1.67
C PHE A 57 -28.86 -21.69 -0.46
N GLU A 58 -29.25 -22.64 0.39
CA GLU A 58 -28.44 -23.07 1.51
C GLU A 58 -27.49 -24.17 1.03
N SER A 59 -26.19 -23.93 1.21
CA SER A 59 -25.14 -24.93 1.03
C SER A 59 -24.57 -25.25 2.40
N VAL A 60 -24.70 -26.50 2.83
CA VAL A 60 -24.20 -26.95 4.13
C VAL A 60 -22.77 -27.46 3.97
N TRP A 61 -21.82 -26.72 4.52
CA TRP A 61 -20.40 -27.06 4.46
C TRP A 61 -19.97 -27.80 5.72
N SER A 62 -19.14 -28.84 5.56
CA SER A 62 -18.46 -29.44 6.72
C SER A 62 -17.30 -28.55 7.16
N ASP A 63 -16.85 -28.67 8.41
CA ASP A 63 -15.72 -27.88 8.94
C ASP A 63 -14.47 -28.00 8.05
N SER A 64 -14.22 -29.19 7.47
CA SER A 64 -13.11 -29.39 6.53
C SER A 64 -13.33 -28.72 5.17
N ASP A 65 -14.58 -28.66 4.70
CA ASP A 65 -14.90 -28.04 3.41
C ASP A 65 -14.93 -26.51 3.51
N ILE A 66 -15.18 -25.96 4.69
CA ILE A 66 -15.06 -24.51 4.94
C ILE A 66 -13.63 -24.04 4.68
N GLY A 67 -12.61 -24.81 5.08
CA GLY A 67 -11.21 -24.47 4.79
C GLY A 67 -10.92 -24.39 3.29
N ILE A 68 -11.53 -25.28 2.49
CA ILE A 68 -11.41 -25.27 1.03
C ILE A 68 -12.10 -24.06 0.42
N LEU A 69 -13.30 -23.75 0.92
CA LEU A 69 -14.03 -22.57 0.51
C LEU A 69 -13.24 -21.29 0.83
N ASP A 70 -12.61 -21.23 2.00
CA ASP A 70 -11.75 -20.12 2.42
C ASP A 70 -10.51 -19.98 1.54
N GLU A 71 -9.84 -21.09 1.21
CA GLU A 71 -8.68 -21.08 0.32
C GLU A 71 -9.04 -20.57 -1.09
N VAL A 72 -10.19 -20.99 -1.64
CA VAL A 72 -10.67 -20.49 -2.94
C VAL A 72 -11.08 -19.02 -2.85
N ALA A 73 -11.80 -18.63 -1.79
CA ALA A 73 -12.23 -17.26 -1.58
C ALA A 73 -11.03 -16.30 -1.45
N ALA A 74 -10.03 -16.70 -0.66
CA ALA A 74 -8.77 -15.98 -0.47
C ALA A 74 -7.96 -15.87 -1.78
N ARG A 75 -7.88 -16.95 -2.56
CA ARG A 75 -7.19 -16.96 -3.86
C ARG A 75 -7.69 -15.85 -4.79
N TYR A 76 -9.01 -15.62 -4.83
CA TYR A 76 -9.63 -14.66 -5.76
C TYR A 76 -10.07 -13.34 -5.09
N CYS A 77 -9.71 -13.12 -3.83
CA CYS A 77 -10.08 -11.92 -3.06
C CYS A 77 -11.59 -11.66 -3.07
N THR A 78 -12.34 -12.72 -2.76
CA THR A 78 -13.80 -12.76 -2.81
C THR A 78 -14.35 -13.22 -1.48
N THR A 79 -15.62 -12.93 -1.18
CA THR A 79 -16.29 -13.55 -0.03
C THR A 79 -16.56 -15.04 -0.30
N ARG A 80 -16.88 -15.79 0.76
CA ARG A 80 -17.34 -17.19 0.65
C ARG A 80 -18.53 -17.33 -0.29
N GLU A 81 -19.45 -16.38 -0.27
CA GLU A 81 -20.65 -16.37 -1.12
C GLU A 81 -20.27 -16.11 -2.59
N GLN A 82 -19.35 -15.19 -2.84
CA GLN A 82 -18.82 -14.93 -4.18
C GLN A 82 -18.05 -16.13 -4.73
N ALA A 83 -17.23 -16.80 -3.91
CA ALA A 83 -16.51 -18.02 -4.30
C ALA A 83 -17.47 -19.15 -4.70
N GLN A 84 -18.58 -19.30 -3.97
CA GLN A 84 -19.64 -20.25 -4.34
C GLN A 84 -20.28 -19.92 -5.69
N VAL A 85 -20.56 -18.64 -5.96
CA VAL A 85 -21.09 -18.18 -7.26
C VAL A 85 -20.09 -18.44 -8.39
N LEU A 86 -18.80 -18.16 -8.17
CA LEU A 86 -17.72 -18.44 -9.12
C LEU A 86 -17.62 -19.93 -9.43
N GLY A 87 -17.57 -20.79 -8.40
CA GLY A 87 -17.47 -22.24 -8.55
C GLY A 87 -18.65 -22.82 -9.32
N ALA A 88 -19.87 -22.41 -8.97
CA ALA A 88 -21.07 -22.87 -9.66
C ALA A 88 -21.12 -22.39 -11.11
N THR A 89 -20.62 -21.17 -11.39
CA THR A 89 -20.53 -20.60 -12.74
C THR A 89 -19.53 -21.36 -13.60
N LEU A 90 -18.33 -21.61 -13.08
CA LEU A 90 -17.31 -22.41 -13.76
C LEU A 90 -17.84 -23.81 -14.10
N LEU A 91 -18.45 -24.48 -13.12
CA LEU A 91 -18.93 -25.84 -13.32
C LEU A 91 -20.11 -25.89 -14.30
N THR A 92 -20.98 -24.87 -14.30
CA THR A 92 -22.03 -24.70 -15.31
C THR A 92 -21.46 -24.54 -16.71
N PHE A 93 -20.40 -23.73 -16.86
CA PHE A 93 -19.71 -23.55 -18.14
C PHE A 93 -19.11 -24.88 -18.64
N LEU A 94 -18.41 -25.62 -17.78
CA LEU A 94 -17.83 -26.93 -18.12
C LEU A 94 -18.90 -27.96 -18.50
N ALA A 95 -20.03 -27.99 -17.81
CA ALA A 95 -21.17 -28.84 -18.16
C ALA A 95 -21.72 -28.49 -19.56
N GLY A 96 -21.78 -27.20 -19.90
CA GLY A 96 -22.18 -26.73 -21.22
C GLY A 96 -21.24 -27.19 -22.33
N LEU A 97 -19.92 -27.11 -22.10
CA LEU A 97 -18.92 -27.61 -23.04
C LEU A 97 -19.04 -29.12 -23.26
N ASP A 98 -19.18 -29.91 -22.19
CA ASP A 98 -19.35 -31.36 -22.30
C ASP A 98 -20.65 -31.75 -23.02
N ALA A 99 -21.76 -31.06 -22.74
CA ALA A 99 -23.02 -31.25 -23.46
C ALA A 99 -22.84 -30.96 -24.96
N GLY A 100 -22.19 -29.85 -25.31
CA GLY A 100 -21.90 -29.46 -26.68
C GLY A 100 -21.03 -30.48 -27.43
N LEU A 101 -19.98 -31.00 -26.79
CA LEU A 101 -19.14 -32.08 -27.34
C LEU A 101 -19.94 -33.38 -27.61
N LYS A 102 -21.00 -33.62 -26.83
CA LYS A 102 -21.94 -34.73 -27.02
C LYS A 102 -23.07 -34.42 -28.01
N GLY A 103 -23.04 -33.26 -28.67
CA GLY A 103 -24.07 -32.81 -29.61
C GLY A 103 -25.42 -32.53 -28.93
N LYS A 104 -25.40 -32.15 -27.65
CA LYS A 104 -26.58 -31.84 -26.84
C LYS A 104 -26.50 -30.39 -26.34
N GLU A 105 -27.65 -29.84 -25.97
CA GLU A 105 -27.72 -28.57 -25.21
C GLU A 105 -28.13 -28.88 -23.76
N LEU A 106 -27.70 -28.03 -22.82
CA LEU A 106 -28.15 -28.12 -21.43
C LEU A 106 -29.66 -27.86 -21.37
N ARG A 107 -30.38 -28.75 -20.69
CA ARG A 107 -31.80 -28.54 -20.41
C ARG A 107 -31.94 -27.36 -19.46
N ARG A 108 -32.79 -26.38 -19.81
CA ARG A 108 -33.13 -25.24 -18.93
C ARG A 108 -34.47 -25.48 -18.23
N PRO A 109 -34.49 -26.10 -17.04
CA PRO A 109 -35.74 -26.29 -16.31
C PRO A 109 -36.31 -24.97 -15.82
N ALA A 110 -37.60 -24.98 -15.45
CA ALA A 110 -38.21 -23.85 -14.77
C ALA A 110 -37.49 -23.59 -13.44
N VAL A 111 -37.27 -22.32 -13.13
CA VAL A 111 -36.63 -21.92 -11.88
C VAL A 111 -37.59 -22.20 -10.72
N PRO A 112 -37.14 -22.82 -9.62
CA PRO A 112 -37.94 -22.98 -8.41
C PRO A 112 -38.47 -21.62 -7.94
N VAL A 113 -39.69 -21.63 -7.41
CA VAL A 113 -40.23 -20.45 -6.73
C VAL A 113 -39.32 -20.15 -5.54
N VAL A 114 -38.97 -18.87 -5.36
CA VAL A 114 -38.18 -18.41 -4.22
C VAL A 114 -38.91 -18.84 -2.95
N ALA A 115 -38.23 -19.58 -2.08
CA ALA A 115 -38.81 -19.95 -0.79
C ALA A 115 -39.04 -18.69 0.05
N ASP A 116 -40.12 -18.68 0.83
CA ASP A 116 -40.39 -17.56 1.72
C ASP A 116 -39.24 -17.39 2.72
N ILE A 117 -38.71 -16.18 2.81
CA ILE A 117 -37.69 -15.83 3.81
C ILE A 117 -38.35 -15.89 5.18
N VAL A 118 -37.74 -16.61 6.11
CA VAL A 118 -38.16 -16.64 7.53
C VAL A 118 -37.22 -15.71 8.30
N PRO A 119 -37.66 -14.50 8.69
CA PRO A 119 -36.83 -13.57 9.45
C PRO A 119 -36.50 -14.13 10.84
N VAL A 120 -35.33 -13.78 11.37
CA VAL A 120 -35.01 -14.02 12.80
C VAL A 120 -35.51 -12.82 13.59
N VAL A 121 -36.53 -13.02 14.42
CA VAL A 121 -37.21 -11.95 15.14
C VAL A 121 -37.05 -12.15 16.64
N VAL A 122 -36.67 -11.08 17.34
CA VAL A 122 -36.79 -10.96 18.78
C VAL A 122 -37.55 -9.69 19.14
N GLU A 123 -38.44 -9.80 20.12
CA GLU A 123 -39.31 -8.70 20.55
C GLU A 123 -39.48 -8.71 22.06
N GLY A 124 -39.80 -7.55 22.61
CA GLY A 124 -39.99 -7.39 24.05
C GLY A 124 -40.35 -5.97 24.44
N SER A 125 -40.20 -5.66 25.72
CA SER A 125 -40.40 -4.32 26.25
C SER A 125 -39.44 -4.02 27.40
N GLY A 126 -39.05 -2.77 27.52
CA GLY A 126 -38.06 -2.34 28.51
C GLY A 126 -36.68 -2.95 28.28
N ARG A 127 -35.83 -2.92 29.31
CA ARG A 127 -34.50 -3.56 29.28
C ARG A 127 -34.63 -5.08 29.24
N ALA A 128 -33.91 -5.72 28.33
CA ALA A 128 -33.86 -7.17 28.22
C ALA A 128 -32.55 -7.66 27.60
N THR A 129 -32.25 -8.94 27.79
CA THR A 129 -31.27 -9.67 26.98
C THR A 129 -31.96 -10.89 26.45
N VAL A 130 -32.04 -11.03 25.12
CA VAL A 130 -32.78 -12.10 24.46
C VAL A 130 -31.84 -12.90 23.58
N ALA A 131 -31.77 -14.21 23.81
CA ALA A 131 -30.99 -15.11 22.98
C ALA A 131 -31.60 -15.19 21.57
N VAL A 132 -30.75 -15.18 20.56
CA VAL A 132 -31.10 -15.42 19.15
C VAL A 132 -30.57 -16.80 18.76
N GLY A 133 -31.42 -17.63 18.17
CA GLY A 133 -31.15 -19.06 17.93
C GLY A 133 -30.25 -19.33 16.73
N GLY A 134 -29.15 -18.60 16.59
CA GLY A 134 -28.28 -18.60 15.41
C GLY A 134 -28.86 -17.78 14.26
N ILE A 135 -28.08 -16.82 13.76
CA ILE A 135 -28.48 -15.96 12.64
C ILE A 135 -27.73 -16.43 11.38
N PRO A 136 -28.40 -16.63 10.24
CA PRO A 136 -27.70 -16.98 9.00
C PRO A 136 -26.70 -15.89 8.56
N ALA A 137 -25.55 -16.30 7.99
CA ALA A 137 -24.49 -15.38 7.56
C ALA A 137 -24.94 -14.34 6.51
N ASP A 138 -25.97 -14.65 5.72
CA ASP A 138 -26.54 -13.75 4.72
C ASP A 138 -27.51 -12.70 5.30
N PHE A 139 -27.89 -12.82 6.58
CA PHE A 139 -28.85 -11.95 7.27
C PHE A 139 -28.17 -10.67 7.79
N ARG A 140 -27.57 -9.92 6.86
CA ARG A 140 -26.75 -8.73 7.13
C ARG A 140 -27.55 -7.43 7.26
N ILE A 141 -28.87 -7.50 7.35
CA ILE A 141 -29.73 -6.33 7.64
C ILE A 141 -30.41 -6.57 8.97
N VAL A 142 -30.32 -5.59 9.88
CA VAL A 142 -31.12 -5.56 11.11
C VAL A 142 -32.13 -4.44 11.03
N ALA A 143 -33.42 -4.78 10.98
CA ALA A 143 -34.52 -3.83 11.11
C ALA A 143 -34.93 -3.72 12.58
N VAL A 144 -34.94 -2.50 13.10
CA VAL A 144 -35.23 -2.21 14.51
C VAL A 144 -36.42 -1.27 14.62
N GLU A 145 -37.36 -1.63 15.49
CA GLU A 145 -38.49 -0.81 15.90
C GLU A 145 -38.42 -0.55 17.41
N HIS A 146 -38.73 0.68 17.83
CA HIS A 146 -38.87 1.07 19.24
C HIS A 146 -39.99 2.10 19.37
N ASP A 147 -40.89 1.94 20.35
CA ASP A 147 -42.04 2.83 20.57
C ASP A 147 -41.93 3.71 21.83
N GLY A 148 -40.79 3.61 22.54
CA GLY A 148 -40.54 4.34 23.78
C GLY A 148 -40.31 5.84 23.56
N ARG A 149 -40.06 6.56 24.66
CA ARG A 149 -39.90 8.03 24.65
C ARG A 149 -38.50 8.49 25.01
N ASN A 150 -37.71 7.64 25.66
CA ASN A 150 -36.37 7.99 26.12
C ASN A 150 -35.30 7.42 25.20
N VAL A 151 -34.05 7.58 25.62
CA VAL A 151 -32.88 6.99 24.96
C VAL A 151 -33.01 5.46 24.95
N PHE A 152 -32.77 4.85 23.81
CA PHE A 152 -32.65 3.41 23.67
C PHE A 152 -31.31 3.03 23.04
N ARG A 153 -30.81 1.84 23.36
CA ARG A 153 -29.60 1.25 22.77
C ARG A 153 -29.78 -0.27 22.65
N MET A 154 -29.50 -0.80 21.46
CA MET A 154 -29.62 -2.22 21.14
C MET A 154 -28.29 -2.74 20.57
N ARG A 155 -27.78 -3.83 21.11
CA ARG A 155 -26.44 -4.37 20.80
C ARG A 155 -26.49 -5.88 20.62
N GLY A 156 -25.79 -6.39 19.61
CA GLY A 156 -25.51 -7.82 19.46
C GLY A 156 -24.40 -8.26 20.40
N LEU A 157 -24.59 -9.40 21.06
CA LEU A 157 -23.61 -10.03 21.95
C LEU A 157 -23.14 -11.35 21.34
N ASP A 158 -21.85 -11.63 21.46
CA ASP A 158 -21.26 -12.92 21.11
C ASP A 158 -21.48 -13.99 22.21
N THR A 159 -20.98 -15.20 21.98
CA THR A 159 -21.06 -16.32 22.94
C THR A 159 -20.39 -16.00 24.29
N ALA A 160 -19.39 -15.12 24.29
CA ALA A 160 -18.70 -14.66 25.50
C ALA A 160 -19.46 -13.54 26.23
N GLY A 161 -20.54 -13.03 25.65
CA GLY A 161 -21.31 -11.90 26.15
C GLY A 161 -20.66 -10.54 25.87
N SER A 162 -19.64 -10.50 25.01
CA SER A 162 -19.01 -9.26 24.56
C SER A 162 -19.90 -8.59 23.52
N VAL A 163 -19.91 -7.25 23.50
CA VAL A 163 -20.62 -6.51 22.46
C VAL A 163 -19.89 -6.73 21.14
N ASN A 164 -20.55 -7.40 20.20
CA ASN A 164 -20.06 -7.62 18.86
C ASN A 164 -20.39 -6.41 17.96
N GLN A 165 -21.66 -5.97 17.94
CA GLN A 165 -22.10 -4.90 17.05
C GLN A 165 -23.19 -4.02 17.67
N LEU A 166 -23.20 -2.73 17.34
CA LEU A 166 -24.30 -1.82 17.63
C LEU A 166 -25.41 -2.01 16.59
N LEU A 167 -26.61 -2.39 17.03
CA LEU A 167 -27.74 -2.65 16.12
C LEU A 167 -28.59 -1.39 15.89
N ALA A 168 -28.82 -0.60 16.95
CA ALA A 168 -29.48 0.69 16.87
C ALA A 168 -29.27 1.49 18.16
N GLU A 169 -29.28 2.82 18.04
CA GLU A 169 -29.26 3.76 19.15
C GLU A 169 -30.02 5.02 18.77
N GLY A 170 -30.79 5.58 19.70
CA GLY A 170 -31.55 6.79 19.44
C GLY A 170 -32.36 7.24 20.64
N THR A 171 -33.28 8.17 20.41
CA THR A 171 -34.22 8.67 21.43
C THR A 171 -35.64 8.69 20.87
N GLY A 172 -36.59 8.17 21.64
CA GLY A 172 -37.99 8.17 21.26
C GLY A 172 -38.36 7.04 20.30
N VAL A 173 -39.40 7.30 19.49
CA VAL A 173 -39.90 6.34 18.51
C VAL A 173 -38.89 6.20 17.38
N TYR A 174 -38.57 4.96 17.00
CA TYR A 174 -37.58 4.65 15.98
C TYR A 174 -38.04 3.49 15.10
N THR A 175 -37.77 3.60 13.80
CA THR A 175 -37.95 2.52 12.83
C THR A 175 -36.91 2.69 11.75
N GLY A 176 -35.87 1.87 11.75
CA GLY A 176 -34.76 1.98 10.81
C GLY A 176 -34.08 0.64 10.58
N ARG A 177 -33.23 0.59 9.55
CA ARG A 177 -32.43 -0.60 9.23
C ARG A 177 -30.94 -0.27 9.28
N ARG A 178 -30.13 -1.21 9.72
CA ARG A 178 -28.66 -1.09 9.74
C ARG A 178 -27.98 -2.33 9.18
N PHE A 179 -26.74 -2.14 8.74
CA PHE A 179 -25.91 -3.24 8.24
C PHE A 179 -25.31 -4.02 9.42
N VAL A 180 -25.21 -5.34 9.27
CA VAL A 180 -24.60 -6.27 10.23
C VAL A 180 -23.47 -7.02 9.53
N GLU A 181 -22.26 -6.91 10.06
CA GLU A 181 -21.06 -7.41 9.37
C GLU A 181 -20.94 -8.94 9.50
N SER A 182 -21.12 -9.45 10.71
CA SER A 182 -21.02 -10.90 11.02
C SER A 182 -22.24 -11.35 11.83
N PRO A 183 -23.42 -11.48 11.22
CA PRO A 183 -24.64 -11.84 11.95
C PRO A 183 -24.54 -13.18 12.68
N GLU A 184 -23.79 -14.14 12.13
CA GLU A 184 -23.62 -15.50 12.65
C GLU A 184 -22.91 -15.58 14.01
N VAL A 185 -22.20 -14.53 14.42
CA VAL A 185 -21.52 -14.49 15.73
C VAL A 185 -22.40 -13.88 16.83
N ILE A 186 -23.59 -13.37 16.49
CA ILE A 186 -24.53 -12.79 17.44
C ILE A 186 -25.38 -13.92 18.05
N ASP A 187 -25.18 -14.17 19.35
CA ASP A 187 -25.92 -15.16 20.13
C ASP A 187 -27.04 -14.56 20.99
N ALA A 188 -26.95 -13.27 21.30
CA ALA A 188 -27.99 -12.56 22.04
C ALA A 188 -28.09 -11.08 21.66
N VAL A 189 -29.27 -10.49 21.85
CA VAL A 189 -29.49 -9.05 21.73
C VAL A 189 -29.65 -8.44 23.11
N LEU A 190 -28.77 -7.51 23.47
CA LEU A 190 -28.89 -6.66 24.66
C LEU A 190 -29.66 -5.39 24.31
N VAL A 191 -30.81 -5.22 24.96
CA VAL A 191 -31.70 -4.07 24.78
C VAL A 191 -31.76 -3.24 26.04
N GLU A 192 -31.51 -1.94 25.90
CA GLU A 192 -31.75 -0.92 26.91
C GLU A 192 -32.76 0.07 26.36
N ALA A 193 -34.01 -0.06 26.76
CA ALA A 193 -35.13 0.73 26.23
C ALA A 193 -36.19 0.96 27.32
N ASP A 194 -37.08 1.94 27.12
CA ASP A 194 -38.23 2.21 28.01
C ASP A 194 -39.59 1.77 27.43
N GLY A 195 -39.65 1.50 26.12
CA GLY A 195 -40.84 1.05 25.41
C GLY A 195 -40.79 -0.41 24.94
N ALA A 196 -41.79 -0.80 24.14
CA ALA A 196 -41.75 -2.00 23.33
C ALA A 196 -40.73 -1.84 22.20
N TRP A 197 -40.14 -2.96 21.82
CA TRP A 197 -39.11 -3.01 20.79
C TRP A 197 -39.18 -4.32 20.02
N LYS A 198 -38.70 -4.28 18.79
CA LYS A 198 -38.59 -5.43 17.90
C LYS A 198 -37.30 -5.32 17.09
N VAL A 199 -36.56 -6.41 17.00
CA VAL A 199 -35.34 -6.55 16.20
C VAL A 199 -35.55 -7.72 15.24
N THR A 200 -35.42 -7.44 13.96
CA THR A 200 -35.66 -8.40 12.87
C THR A 200 -34.40 -8.47 12.01
N PHE A 201 -33.73 -9.62 11.99
CA PHE A 201 -32.64 -9.87 11.06
C PHE A 201 -33.19 -10.38 9.73
N LEU A 202 -32.71 -9.79 8.64
CA LEU A 202 -33.17 -9.99 7.28
C LEU A 202 -31.97 -10.19 6.34
N PRO A 203 -32.14 -10.97 5.26
CA PRO A 203 -31.12 -11.10 4.23
C PRO A 203 -30.94 -9.81 3.44
N VAL A 204 -29.75 -9.62 2.86
CA VAL A 204 -29.40 -8.47 2.00
C VAL A 204 -30.41 -8.25 0.86
N THR A 205 -31.07 -9.32 0.39
CA THR A 205 -32.09 -9.26 -0.67
C THR A 205 -33.35 -8.47 -0.29
N GLU A 206 -33.58 -8.21 1.00
CA GLU A 206 -34.68 -7.37 1.51
C GLU A 206 -34.27 -5.88 1.62
N ALA A 207 -33.02 -5.54 1.31
CA ALA A 207 -32.59 -4.14 1.21
C ALA A 207 -33.39 -3.43 0.11
N THR A 208 -33.67 -2.15 0.34
CA THR A 208 -34.28 -1.32 -0.69
C THR A 208 -33.31 -1.21 -1.88
N LEU A 209 -33.79 -1.50 -3.09
CA LEU A 209 -32.94 -1.51 -4.29
C LEU A 209 -32.67 -0.08 -4.75
N PHE A 210 -31.39 0.24 -4.96
CA PHE A 210 -30.93 1.40 -5.71
C PHE A 210 -30.28 0.93 -7.02
N ASP A 211 -31.02 1.05 -8.13
CA ASP A 211 -30.59 0.66 -9.48
C ASP A 211 -30.07 1.85 -10.32
N GLY A 212 -30.08 3.04 -9.71
CA GLY A 212 -29.71 4.30 -10.34
C GLY A 212 -30.70 4.79 -11.40
N VAL A 213 -31.93 4.29 -11.41
CA VAL A 213 -33.03 4.77 -12.26
C VAL A 213 -34.05 5.53 -11.43
N GLU A 214 -34.47 4.96 -10.30
CA GLU A 214 -35.46 5.57 -9.41
C GLU A 214 -34.81 6.27 -8.22
N THR A 215 -35.40 7.39 -7.78
CA THR A 215 -35.04 8.03 -6.52
C THR A 215 -35.51 7.16 -5.36
N VAL A 216 -34.61 6.87 -4.42
CA VAL A 216 -34.91 6.16 -3.18
C VAL A 216 -35.00 7.16 -2.04
N ALA A 217 -35.91 6.96 -1.09
CA ALA A 217 -36.07 7.86 0.06
C ALA A 217 -36.37 7.08 1.35
N GLY A 218 -35.95 7.63 2.48
CA GLY A 218 -36.16 7.06 3.81
C GLY A 218 -36.39 8.14 4.87
N GLY A 219 -36.82 7.71 6.06
CA GLY A 219 -37.16 8.61 7.18
C GLY A 219 -36.09 8.70 8.28
N THR A 220 -35.25 7.68 8.39
CA THR A 220 -34.16 7.50 9.38
C THR A 220 -33.11 6.57 8.75
N ASP A 221 -32.29 5.90 9.56
CA ASP A 221 -31.36 4.86 9.11
C ASP A 221 -32.00 3.81 8.18
N ASP A 222 -31.27 3.44 7.11
CA ASP A 222 -31.66 2.37 6.19
C ASP A 222 -30.44 1.72 5.52
N VAL A 223 -30.65 0.57 4.88
CA VAL A 223 -29.64 -0.13 4.07
C VAL A 223 -30.17 -0.35 2.66
N LEU A 224 -29.40 0.12 1.68
CA LEU A 224 -29.72 0.00 0.26
C LEU A 224 -28.84 -1.05 -0.40
N SER A 225 -29.41 -1.83 -1.32
CA SER A 225 -28.63 -2.68 -2.23
C SER A 225 -28.35 -1.91 -3.52
N VAL A 226 -27.10 -1.92 -3.95
CA VAL A 226 -26.64 -1.28 -5.17
C VAL A 226 -26.51 -2.34 -6.24
N ARG A 227 -27.40 -2.31 -7.24
CA ARG A 227 -27.28 -3.13 -8.45
C ARG A 227 -27.17 -2.23 -9.66
N MET A 228 -25.95 -1.75 -9.92
CA MET A 228 -25.69 -1.01 -11.16
C MET A 228 -25.38 -2.00 -12.29
N VAL A 229 -25.84 -1.68 -13.50
CA VAL A 229 -25.58 -2.50 -14.68
C VAL A 229 -24.06 -2.55 -14.92
N ILE A 230 -23.52 -3.77 -14.95
CA ILE A 230 -22.09 -4.08 -15.14
C ILE A 230 -21.53 -3.34 -16.36
N GLY A 231 -20.40 -2.65 -16.18
CA GLY A 231 -19.61 -2.03 -17.27
C GLY A 231 -19.84 -0.55 -17.55
N GLY A 232 -20.53 0.18 -16.66
CA GLY A 232 -20.60 1.65 -16.70
C GLY A 232 -19.57 2.28 -15.76
N GLU A 233 -18.99 3.40 -16.17
CA GLU A 233 -18.11 4.29 -15.41
C GLU A 233 -18.62 4.58 -13.97
N ASP A 234 -17.71 4.97 -13.07
CA ASP A 234 -18.06 5.41 -11.71
C ASP A 234 -19.25 6.38 -11.75
N ARG A 235 -20.27 6.09 -10.93
CA ARG A 235 -21.52 6.87 -10.93
C ARG A 235 -21.58 7.76 -9.71
N VAL A 236 -22.10 8.96 -9.91
CA VAL A 236 -22.36 9.91 -8.84
C VAL A 236 -23.80 9.81 -8.41
N ALA A 237 -24.04 9.70 -7.10
CA ALA A 237 -25.35 9.82 -6.49
C ALA A 237 -25.44 11.13 -5.70
N ALA A 238 -26.57 11.82 -5.82
CA ALA A 238 -26.92 12.96 -4.99
C ALA A 238 -27.75 12.49 -3.80
N PHE A 239 -27.33 12.89 -2.61
CA PHE A 239 -28.02 12.67 -1.36
C PHE A 239 -28.58 13.99 -0.85
N ARG A 240 -29.84 14.01 -0.42
CA ARG A 240 -30.47 15.14 0.29
C ARG A 240 -30.93 14.65 1.64
N HIS A 241 -30.57 15.36 2.70
CA HIS A 241 -31.03 15.15 4.06
C HIS A 241 -31.79 16.39 4.54
N GLU A 242 -32.95 16.19 5.15
CA GLU A 242 -33.84 17.25 5.64
C GLU A 242 -33.96 17.23 7.19
N GLY A 243 -33.09 16.46 7.86
CA GLY A 243 -33.00 16.39 9.32
C GLY A 243 -32.22 17.56 9.94
N SER A 244 -32.17 17.60 11.28
CA SER A 244 -31.53 18.70 12.03
C SER A 244 -30.17 18.33 12.62
N GLY A 245 -29.90 17.03 12.72
CA GLY A 245 -28.71 16.40 13.26
C GLY A 245 -27.77 15.98 12.14
N THR A 246 -27.00 14.93 12.40
CA THR A 246 -25.95 14.43 11.52
C THR A 246 -26.45 13.28 10.66
N TYR A 247 -25.86 13.14 9.48
CA TYR A 247 -26.01 11.95 8.66
C TYR A 247 -24.65 11.37 8.26
N ALA A 248 -24.65 10.10 7.90
CA ALA A 248 -23.55 9.39 7.29
C ALA A 248 -24.05 8.50 6.15
N LEU A 249 -23.27 8.42 5.07
CA LEU A 249 -23.42 7.43 4.01
C LEU A 249 -22.15 6.61 3.96
N ASN A 250 -22.26 5.33 4.29
CA ASN A 250 -21.16 4.37 4.17
C ASN A 250 -21.38 3.55 2.91
N ILE A 251 -20.40 3.57 2.01
CA ILE A 251 -20.44 2.80 0.76
C ILE A 251 -19.68 1.49 1.00
N LEU A 252 -20.37 0.35 0.90
CA LEU A 252 -19.80 -0.95 1.27
C LEU A 252 -19.71 -1.90 0.07
N GLY A 253 -18.67 -2.72 0.05
CA GLY A 253 -18.48 -3.86 -0.86
C GLY A 253 -19.35 -5.06 -0.51
N ALA A 254 -19.17 -6.17 -1.25
CA ALA A 254 -19.91 -7.41 -1.02
C ALA A 254 -19.57 -8.07 0.33
N ASP A 255 -18.34 -7.88 0.78
CA ASP A 255 -17.80 -8.31 2.07
C ASP A 255 -18.31 -7.49 3.25
N GLY A 256 -18.90 -6.32 3.01
CA GLY A 256 -19.25 -5.34 4.03
C GLY A 256 -18.13 -4.35 4.35
N GLY A 257 -16.98 -4.48 3.70
CA GLY A 257 -15.86 -3.54 3.83
C GLY A 257 -16.21 -2.21 3.16
N GLU A 258 -15.80 -1.10 3.79
CA GLU A 258 -16.01 0.23 3.22
C GLU A 258 -15.15 0.46 1.97
N VAL A 259 -15.73 1.15 0.99
CA VAL A 259 -15.06 1.63 -0.21
C VAL A 259 -14.71 3.11 -0.03
N ASN A 260 -13.66 3.60 -0.72
CA ASN A 260 -13.08 4.95 -0.58
C ASN A 260 -13.98 6.11 -1.08
N SER A 261 -15.24 6.18 -0.63
CA SER A 261 -16.19 7.22 -1.06
C SER A 261 -17.26 7.59 -0.03
N SER A 262 -17.18 7.13 1.22
CA SER A 262 -18.13 7.47 2.28
C SER A 262 -18.15 8.98 2.61
N THR A 263 -19.28 9.48 3.13
CA THR A 263 -19.41 10.91 3.49
C THR A 263 -20.30 11.15 4.70
N THR A 264 -20.02 12.21 5.46
CA THR A 264 -20.83 12.65 6.60
C THR A 264 -21.17 14.13 6.52
N GLY A 265 -22.32 14.51 7.07
CA GLY A 265 -22.78 15.89 7.07
C GLY A 265 -23.79 16.17 8.16
N ARG A 266 -24.41 17.36 8.11
CA ARG A 266 -25.29 17.83 9.19
C ARG A 266 -26.32 18.86 8.72
N GLY A 267 -27.52 18.72 9.25
CA GLY A 267 -28.65 19.62 9.06
C GLY A 267 -29.34 19.38 7.72
N ASP A 268 -30.05 20.41 7.26
CA ASP A 268 -30.69 20.40 5.95
C ASP A 268 -29.63 20.60 4.85
N ASP A 269 -29.19 19.51 4.26
CA ASP A 269 -27.91 19.39 3.58
C ASP A 269 -28.01 18.49 2.34
N ALA A 270 -27.17 18.78 1.34
CA ALA A 270 -27.05 17.98 0.13
C ALA A 270 -25.58 17.63 -0.13
N ALA A 271 -25.33 16.36 -0.43
CA ALA A 271 -24.00 15.84 -0.71
C ALA A 271 -24.00 15.00 -1.99
N TYR A 272 -22.83 14.88 -2.60
CA TYR A 272 -22.58 14.00 -3.74
C TYR A 272 -21.60 12.92 -3.31
N VAL A 273 -21.93 11.66 -3.63
CA VAL A 273 -21.13 10.49 -3.32
C VAL A 273 -20.83 9.70 -4.58
N GLU A 274 -19.61 9.14 -4.65
CA GLU A 274 -19.20 8.26 -5.74
C GLU A 274 -19.52 6.81 -5.40
N LEU A 275 -20.22 6.14 -6.29
CA LEU A 275 -20.49 4.72 -6.21
C LEU A 275 -19.49 4.00 -7.11
N ALA A 276 -18.36 3.62 -6.50
CA ALA A 276 -17.33 2.83 -7.17
C ALA A 276 -17.91 1.53 -7.73
N GLY A 277 -17.28 0.97 -8.77
CA GLY A 277 -17.74 -0.30 -9.38
C GLY A 277 -17.85 -1.49 -8.41
N SER A 278 -17.09 -1.48 -7.32
CA SER A 278 -17.14 -2.49 -6.25
C SER A 278 -18.27 -2.29 -5.23
N ALA A 279 -18.96 -1.14 -5.24
CA ALA A 279 -20.04 -0.87 -4.30
C ALA A 279 -21.20 -1.87 -4.46
N ARG A 280 -21.70 -2.39 -3.34
CA ARG A 280 -22.84 -3.32 -3.27
C ARG A 280 -23.91 -2.87 -2.29
N LEU A 281 -23.54 -2.11 -1.27
CA LEU A 281 -24.48 -1.60 -0.28
C LEU A 281 -24.22 -0.12 0.00
N VAL A 282 -25.28 0.58 0.37
CA VAL A 282 -25.18 1.91 1.00
C VAL A 282 -25.87 1.81 2.35
N GLU A 283 -25.11 2.00 3.42
CA GLU A 283 -25.68 2.20 4.75
C GLU A 283 -25.90 3.70 4.96
N VAL A 284 -27.16 4.07 5.17
CA VAL A 284 -27.55 5.44 5.50
C VAL A 284 -27.80 5.49 7.00
N ALA A 285 -27.07 6.37 7.71
CA ALA A 285 -27.41 6.76 9.07
C ALA A 285 -27.92 8.21 9.03
N ALA A 286 -29.14 8.47 9.49
CA ALA A 286 -29.77 9.78 9.39
C ALA A 286 -30.80 10.02 10.50
N ASP A 287 -30.85 11.25 11.02
CA ASP A 287 -31.82 11.64 12.06
C ASP A 287 -33.16 12.15 11.51
N GLY A 288 -33.30 12.22 10.18
CA GLY A 288 -34.52 12.70 9.53
C GLY A 288 -34.65 12.24 8.08
N PRO A 289 -35.67 12.76 7.37
CA PRO A 289 -35.96 12.36 6.00
C PRO A 289 -34.77 12.57 5.06
N TRP A 290 -34.57 11.64 4.14
CA TRP A 290 -33.53 11.74 3.13
C TRP A 290 -33.98 11.14 1.80
N ARG A 291 -33.28 11.53 0.73
CA ARG A 291 -33.42 10.94 -0.60
C ARG A 291 -32.06 10.73 -1.26
N LEU A 292 -31.95 9.68 -2.06
CA LEU A 292 -30.78 9.34 -2.87
C LEU A 292 -31.22 9.17 -4.33
N GLU A 293 -30.57 9.88 -5.23
CA GLU A 293 -30.86 9.82 -6.67
C GLU A 293 -29.56 9.73 -7.48
N ALA A 294 -29.56 8.92 -8.54
CA ALA A 294 -28.43 8.88 -9.46
C ALA A 294 -28.41 10.16 -10.31
N VAL A 295 -27.22 10.70 -10.52
CA VAL A 295 -27.03 11.92 -11.32
C VAL A 295 -26.16 11.57 -12.52
N ALA A 296 -26.56 12.03 -13.71
CA ALA A 296 -25.68 11.98 -14.88
C ALA A 296 -24.49 12.89 -14.59
N ASP A 297 -23.26 12.35 -14.65
CA ASP A 297 -22.00 13.00 -14.29
C ASP A 297 -22.02 14.52 -14.54
N THR A 298 -22.26 15.29 -13.47
CA THR A 298 -22.33 16.75 -13.53
C THR A 298 -20.93 17.33 -13.43
N SER A 299 -20.11 17.03 -14.43
CA SER A 299 -18.77 17.62 -14.60
C SER A 299 -18.77 19.16 -14.70
N GLY A 300 -19.93 19.83 -14.71
CA GLY A 300 -20.05 21.28 -14.87
C GLY A 300 -20.49 22.10 -13.66
N ALA A 301 -21.03 21.54 -12.57
CA ALA A 301 -21.66 22.37 -11.51
C ALA A 301 -21.11 22.16 -10.08
N THR A 302 -20.25 21.18 -9.86
CA THR A 302 -19.69 20.85 -8.53
C THR A 302 -18.25 20.31 -8.59
N ALA A 303 -17.57 20.47 -9.72
CA ALA A 303 -16.19 19.99 -9.93
C ALA A 303 -15.21 20.81 -9.09
N LEU A 304 -14.82 20.25 -7.93
CA LEU A 304 -13.66 20.67 -7.18
C LEU A 304 -12.43 19.99 -7.81
N THR A 305 -11.32 20.71 -7.89
CA THR A 305 -10.01 20.16 -8.29
C THR A 305 -9.00 20.56 -7.24
N ALA A 306 -8.05 19.67 -6.94
CA ALA A 306 -7.00 19.91 -5.96
C ALA A 306 -5.64 19.67 -6.61
N ARG A 307 -4.80 20.70 -6.66
CA ARG A 307 -3.49 20.66 -7.32
C ARG A 307 -2.38 21.03 -6.34
N PRO A 308 -1.34 20.20 -6.18
CA PRO A 308 -0.17 20.57 -5.38
C PRO A 308 0.54 21.81 -5.94
N GLY A 309 1.06 22.63 -5.04
CA GLY A 309 1.88 23.81 -5.35
C GLY A 309 2.97 24.01 -4.30
N SER A 310 3.90 24.94 -4.57
CA SER A 310 5.04 25.21 -3.68
C SER A 310 4.64 25.74 -2.30
N ASP A 311 3.46 26.36 -2.20
CA ASP A 311 2.96 27.03 -1.00
C ASP A 311 1.72 26.34 -0.38
N GLY A 312 1.44 25.09 -0.79
CA GLY A 312 0.29 24.29 -0.35
C GLY A 312 -0.54 23.72 -1.50
N ILE A 313 -1.74 23.21 -1.20
CA ILE A 313 -2.67 22.66 -2.21
C ILE A 313 -3.57 23.78 -2.73
N ARG A 314 -3.63 23.93 -4.05
CA ARG A 314 -4.57 24.84 -4.72
C ARG A 314 -5.88 24.10 -5.02
N LEU A 315 -6.96 24.63 -4.46
CA LEU A 315 -8.33 24.16 -4.71
C LEU A 315 -9.02 25.11 -5.69
N ASP A 316 -9.59 24.59 -6.77
CA ASP A 316 -10.40 25.35 -7.72
C ASP A 316 -11.76 24.65 -7.89
N TRP A 317 -12.88 25.39 -7.76
CA TRP A 317 -14.23 24.84 -7.90
C TRP A 317 -15.23 25.81 -8.55
N LEU A 318 -16.33 25.24 -9.04
CA LEU A 318 -17.51 25.97 -9.48
C LEU A 318 -18.57 25.98 -8.36
N PRO A 319 -19.24 27.12 -8.09
CA PRO A 319 -20.31 27.19 -7.10
C PRO A 319 -21.41 26.13 -7.35
N PRO A 320 -21.83 25.37 -6.32
CA PRO A 320 -22.93 24.43 -6.46
C PRO A 320 -24.22 25.14 -6.86
N SER A 321 -24.81 24.79 -8.01
CA SER A 321 -26.02 25.43 -8.56
C SER A 321 -27.32 24.67 -8.24
N SER A 322 -27.33 23.82 -7.21
CA SER A 322 -28.41 22.84 -6.96
C SER A 322 -29.64 23.41 -6.27
N VAL A 323 -29.61 24.65 -5.77
CA VAL A 323 -30.74 25.29 -5.07
C VAL A 323 -31.29 26.44 -5.92
N PRO A 324 -32.45 26.27 -6.59
CA PRO A 324 -33.12 27.35 -7.31
C PRO A 324 -33.43 28.53 -6.37
N ASP A 325 -33.22 29.76 -6.85
CA ASP A 325 -33.59 31.01 -6.18
C ASP A 325 -32.87 31.34 -4.85
N ALA A 326 -31.88 30.55 -4.42
CA ALA A 326 -31.06 30.82 -3.22
C ALA A 326 -29.61 31.19 -3.56
N VAL A 327 -29.10 32.29 -2.97
CA VAL A 327 -27.74 32.78 -3.23
C VAL A 327 -26.77 32.20 -2.21
N THR A 328 -25.60 31.74 -2.65
CA THR A 328 -24.51 31.31 -1.75
C THR A 328 -24.04 32.49 -0.90
N VAL A 329 -24.06 32.34 0.43
CA VAL A 329 -23.67 33.36 1.40
C VAL A 329 -22.33 33.06 2.09
N SER A 330 -21.86 31.81 2.06
CA SER A 330 -20.53 31.43 2.56
C SER A 330 -20.06 30.09 2.00
N TYR A 331 -18.75 29.86 2.07
CA TYR A 331 -18.10 28.58 1.80
C TYR A 331 -17.32 28.12 3.04
N LEU A 332 -17.40 26.83 3.34
CA LEU A 332 -16.56 26.13 4.30
C LEU A 332 -15.66 25.17 3.51
N VAL A 333 -14.35 25.29 3.66
CA VAL A 333 -13.37 24.36 3.06
C VAL A 333 -12.97 23.36 4.12
N GLU A 334 -13.14 22.07 3.82
CA GLU A 334 -12.90 20.98 4.77
C GLU A 334 -11.89 20.00 4.19
N HIS A 335 -11.17 19.32 5.07
CA HIS A 335 -10.31 18.21 4.75
C HIS A 335 -10.65 16.98 5.60
N SER A 336 -10.36 15.80 5.07
CA SER A 336 -10.56 14.51 5.74
C SER A 336 -9.26 13.70 5.68
N LEU A 337 -8.90 13.05 6.78
CA LEU A 337 -7.73 12.15 6.87
C LEU A 337 -8.13 10.67 6.97
N ASP A 338 -9.42 10.36 6.83
CA ASP A 338 -9.99 9.03 7.08
C ASP A 338 -10.99 8.60 5.99
N ALA A 339 -10.70 8.95 4.74
CA ALA A 339 -11.50 8.62 3.56
C ALA A 339 -12.95 9.16 3.59
N GLY A 340 -13.16 10.32 4.23
CA GLY A 340 -14.42 11.07 4.20
C GLY A 340 -15.35 10.79 5.38
N ARG A 341 -14.90 9.99 6.37
CA ARG A 341 -15.69 9.68 7.57
C ARG A 341 -15.80 10.90 8.48
N THR A 342 -14.70 11.63 8.67
CA THR A 342 -14.68 12.85 9.46
C THR A 342 -14.06 14.01 8.70
N TRP A 343 -14.67 15.19 8.85
CA TRP A 343 -14.29 16.40 8.14
C TRP A 343 -13.89 17.49 9.14
N SER A 344 -12.73 18.07 8.92
CA SER A 344 -12.18 19.18 9.70
C SER A 344 -11.98 20.41 8.83
N GLU A 345 -12.16 21.61 9.39
CA GLU A 345 -11.94 22.85 8.64
C GLU A 345 -10.47 22.96 8.18
N ALA A 346 -10.27 23.24 6.89
CA ALA A 346 -8.94 23.43 6.31
C ALA A 346 -8.44 24.86 6.55
N THR A 347 -7.13 25.03 6.73
CA THR A 347 -6.56 26.37 6.88
C THR A 347 -6.33 27.01 5.51
N VAL A 348 -7.22 27.95 5.15
CA VAL A 348 -7.17 28.68 3.88
C VAL A 348 -6.24 29.89 3.96
N ASN A 349 -5.35 30.05 2.98
CA ASN A 349 -4.53 31.24 2.80
C ASN A 349 -5.32 32.32 2.03
N GLY A 350 -5.78 33.35 2.74
CA GLY A 350 -6.54 34.47 2.16
C GLY A 350 -8.04 34.38 2.43
N THR A 351 -8.84 35.07 1.59
CA THR A 351 -10.31 35.13 1.71
C THR A 351 -10.98 34.39 0.57
N VAL A 352 -11.98 33.56 0.88
CA VAL A 352 -12.80 32.87 -0.13
C VAL A 352 -13.75 33.87 -0.79
N ALA A 353 -13.68 34.00 -2.12
CA ALA A 353 -14.58 34.89 -2.86
C ALA A 353 -16.01 34.32 -2.92
N ILE A 354 -17.01 35.18 -2.72
CA ILE A 354 -18.44 34.83 -2.79
C ILE A 354 -19.04 35.50 -4.04
N GLY A 355 -19.88 34.77 -4.78
CA GLY A 355 -20.59 35.29 -5.95
C GLY A 355 -19.75 35.35 -7.24
N ALA A 356 -18.59 34.69 -7.27
CA ALA A 356 -17.81 34.49 -8.49
C ALA A 356 -18.26 33.22 -9.22
N ASP A 357 -18.19 33.22 -10.55
CA ASP A 357 -18.54 32.05 -11.38
C ASP A 357 -17.57 30.87 -11.20
N ALA A 358 -16.36 31.15 -10.70
CA ALA A 358 -15.36 30.17 -10.30
C ALA A 358 -14.60 30.70 -9.08
N VAL A 359 -14.28 29.83 -8.12
CA VAL A 359 -13.58 30.18 -6.89
C VAL A 359 -12.30 29.35 -6.78
N ALA A 360 -11.22 29.98 -6.34
CA ALA A 360 -9.94 29.32 -6.14
C ALA A 360 -9.30 29.78 -4.84
N VAL A 361 -8.72 28.86 -4.08
CA VAL A 361 -7.98 29.14 -2.84
C VAL A 361 -6.76 28.24 -2.71
N THR A 362 -5.80 28.64 -1.88
CA THR A 362 -4.69 27.79 -1.46
C THR A 362 -4.92 27.37 -0.01
N VAL A 363 -4.80 26.08 0.28
CA VAL A 363 -4.87 25.53 1.63
C VAL A 363 -3.51 25.02 2.07
N MET A 364 -3.18 25.20 3.34
CA MET A 364 -2.00 24.59 3.92
C MET A 364 -2.24 23.09 4.13
N GLU A 365 -1.26 22.27 3.77
CA GLU A 365 -1.32 20.84 4.03
C GLU A 365 -1.34 20.58 5.55
N PRO A 366 -2.25 19.73 6.05
CA PRO A 366 -2.24 19.29 7.43
C PRO A 366 -0.97 18.46 7.70
N SER A 367 -0.37 18.62 8.88
CA SER A 367 0.79 17.84 9.28
C SER A 367 0.39 16.37 9.53
N GLY A 368 0.92 15.43 8.74
CA GLY A 368 0.66 14.00 8.90
C GLY A 368 1.26 13.16 7.76
N GLU A 369 1.28 11.83 7.94
CA GLU A 369 1.71 10.87 6.89
C GLU A 369 0.59 10.53 5.89
N VAL A 370 -0.66 10.89 6.20
CA VAL A 370 -1.83 10.60 5.36
C VAL A 370 -2.23 11.85 4.60
N GLU A 371 -2.32 11.74 3.27
CA GLU A 371 -2.79 12.85 2.47
C GLU A 371 -4.30 13.10 2.64
N PRO A 372 -4.70 14.37 2.79
CA PRO A 372 -6.10 14.72 2.97
C PRO A 372 -6.91 14.65 1.67
N SER A 373 -8.16 14.21 1.77
CA SER A 373 -9.18 14.58 0.80
C SER A 373 -9.77 15.94 1.15
N TYR A 374 -10.23 16.70 0.16
CA TYR A 374 -10.82 18.02 0.32
C TYR A 374 -12.25 18.06 -0.22
N ARG A 375 -13.12 18.83 0.46
CA ARG A 375 -14.43 19.22 -0.08
C ARG A 375 -14.70 20.69 0.23
N VAL A 376 -15.65 21.26 -0.50
CA VAL A 376 -16.15 22.61 -0.25
C VAL A 376 -17.65 22.56 -0.01
N THR A 377 -18.10 23.13 1.10
CA THR A 377 -19.51 23.21 1.46
C THR A 377 -20.01 24.64 1.31
N ALA A 378 -20.93 24.86 0.37
CA ALA A 378 -21.64 26.11 0.19
C ALA A 378 -22.81 26.20 1.16
N THR A 379 -23.01 27.35 1.81
CA THR A 379 -24.24 27.65 2.56
C THR A 379 -25.01 28.73 1.82
N HIS A 380 -26.30 28.49 1.58
CA HIS A 380 -27.19 29.40 0.86
C HIS A 380 -28.02 30.28 1.81
N SER A 381 -28.64 31.32 1.26
CA SER A 381 -29.41 32.33 2.01
C SER A 381 -30.63 31.78 2.77
N ASP A 382 -31.14 30.63 2.37
CA ASP A 382 -32.24 29.91 3.05
C ASP A 382 -31.74 28.96 4.15
N GLY A 383 -30.43 28.88 4.36
CA GLY A 383 -29.77 28.02 5.34
C GLY A 383 -29.40 26.63 4.80
N THR A 384 -29.79 26.29 3.57
CA THR A 384 -29.43 25.01 2.96
C THR A 384 -27.93 24.93 2.71
N ARG A 385 -27.38 23.71 2.85
CA ARG A 385 -25.97 23.42 2.62
C ARG A 385 -25.81 22.46 1.44
N VAL A 386 -24.75 22.66 0.66
CA VAL A 386 -24.40 21.82 -0.49
C VAL A 386 -22.90 21.60 -0.53
N SER A 387 -22.47 20.36 -0.36
CA SER A 387 -21.05 19.98 -0.45
C SER A 387 -20.67 19.51 -1.85
N THR A 388 -19.48 19.90 -2.33
CA THR A 388 -18.87 19.30 -3.52
C THR A 388 -18.52 17.83 -3.27
N ARG A 389 -18.23 17.10 -4.35
CA ARG A 389 -17.57 15.80 -4.20
C ARG A 389 -16.22 15.99 -3.47
N PRO A 390 -15.85 15.06 -2.56
CA PRO A 390 -14.49 14.95 -2.08
C PRO A 390 -13.51 14.77 -3.24
N VAL A 391 -12.36 15.42 -3.17
CA VAL A 391 -11.25 15.19 -4.11
C VAL A 391 -9.94 15.02 -3.37
N MET A 392 -9.11 14.10 -3.85
CA MET A 392 -7.71 14.01 -3.44
C MET A 392 -6.88 15.02 -4.26
N PRO A 393 -5.78 15.56 -3.71
CA PRO A 393 -4.78 16.26 -4.50
C PRO A 393 -4.30 15.40 -5.67
N ASP A 394 -4.14 16.02 -6.84
CA ASP A 394 -3.45 15.41 -7.97
C ASP A 394 -2.04 14.99 -7.52
N SER A 395 -1.61 13.78 -7.88
CA SER A 395 -0.24 13.34 -7.61
C SER A 395 0.77 14.18 -8.40
N PRO A 396 1.72 14.89 -7.76
CA PRO A 396 2.81 15.57 -8.45
C PRO A 396 3.78 14.58 -9.10
N CYS A 397 3.74 13.30 -8.72
CA CYS A 397 4.51 12.24 -9.38
C CYS A 397 3.94 11.85 -10.76
N GLY A 398 2.65 12.11 -11.00
CA GLY A 398 1.96 11.81 -12.25
C GLY A 398 2.09 12.89 -13.33
N THR A 399 2.74 14.02 -13.03
CA THR A 399 2.82 15.13 -14.00
C THR A 399 3.60 14.70 -15.24
N SER A 400 2.94 14.61 -16.38
CA SER A 400 3.54 14.29 -17.68
C SER A 400 4.29 15.47 -18.32
N HIS A 401 4.51 16.55 -17.57
CA HIS A 401 5.05 17.80 -18.10
C HIS A 401 6.11 18.38 -17.16
N GLY A 402 7.13 19.00 -17.76
CA GLY A 402 8.28 19.55 -17.04
C GLY A 402 9.40 18.53 -16.87
N MET A 403 10.57 18.98 -16.41
CA MET A 403 11.80 18.18 -16.39
C MET A 403 11.65 16.82 -15.69
N ILE A 404 10.94 16.77 -14.55
CA ILE A 404 10.71 15.52 -13.80
C ILE A 404 9.77 14.58 -14.56
N GLY A 405 8.70 15.11 -15.15
CA GLY A 405 7.77 14.35 -15.98
C GLY A 405 8.44 13.76 -17.22
N ASP A 406 9.22 14.57 -17.93
CA ASP A 406 9.97 14.14 -19.12
C ASP A 406 10.99 13.04 -18.78
N LEU A 407 11.70 13.19 -17.65
CA LEU A 407 12.63 12.17 -17.15
C LEU A 407 11.91 10.87 -16.77
N ARG A 408 10.78 10.96 -16.08
CA ARG A 408 9.96 9.79 -15.71
C ARG A 408 9.49 9.06 -16.95
N SER A 409 8.92 9.76 -17.93
CA SER A 409 8.47 9.17 -19.20
C SER A 409 9.61 8.48 -19.95
N LEU A 410 10.77 9.14 -20.07
CA LEU A 410 11.94 8.56 -20.73
C LEU A 410 12.44 7.30 -20.01
N ALA A 411 12.49 7.32 -18.67
CA ALA A 411 12.95 6.20 -17.87
C ALA A 411 11.98 5.01 -17.95
N LEU A 412 10.67 5.25 -17.93
CA LEU A 412 9.62 4.23 -18.07
C LEU A 412 9.58 3.61 -19.47
N GLU A 413 9.83 4.40 -20.53
CA GLU A 413 9.88 3.90 -21.91
C GLU A 413 11.12 3.03 -22.14
N GLN A 414 12.27 3.47 -21.65
CA GLN A 414 13.52 2.77 -21.90
C GLN A 414 13.67 1.56 -20.97
N ARG A 415 13.52 1.75 -19.65
CA ARG A 415 13.89 0.76 -18.61
C ARG A 415 15.25 0.10 -18.86
N ARG A 416 16.18 0.81 -19.50
CA ARG A 416 17.49 0.29 -19.91
C ARG A 416 18.57 0.67 -18.91
N GLY A 417 19.56 -0.20 -18.77
CA GLY A 417 20.80 0.09 -18.09
C GLY A 417 21.97 -0.61 -18.77
N GLY A 418 23.17 -0.08 -18.54
CA GLY A 418 24.44 -0.66 -19.01
C GLY A 418 25.19 -1.38 -17.90
N ALA A 419 26.17 -2.19 -18.32
CA ALA A 419 27.32 -2.52 -17.47
C ALA A 419 28.23 -1.28 -17.34
N ASP A 420 29.03 -1.23 -16.29
CA ASP A 420 30.08 -0.22 -16.19
C ASP A 420 31.09 -0.41 -17.32
N TYR A 421 31.79 0.67 -17.72
CA TYR A 421 32.79 0.78 -18.80
C TYR A 421 32.27 1.21 -20.20
N VAL A 422 33.12 1.98 -20.91
CA VAL A 422 32.84 2.51 -22.25
C VAL A 422 32.71 1.37 -23.27
N GLY A 423 31.58 1.31 -23.98
CA GLY A 423 31.29 0.26 -24.97
C GLY A 423 30.60 -0.99 -24.40
N ALA A 424 30.11 -0.92 -23.16
CA ALA A 424 29.35 -1.99 -22.52
C ALA A 424 28.00 -2.29 -23.21
N ASP A 425 27.56 -3.54 -23.10
CA ASP A 425 26.24 -3.97 -23.56
C ASP A 425 25.13 -3.27 -22.75
N GLU A 426 24.10 -2.81 -23.44
CA GLU A 426 22.91 -2.18 -22.84
C GLU A 426 21.68 -3.07 -23.01
N GLY A 427 20.91 -3.23 -21.95
CA GLY A 427 19.70 -4.04 -21.97
C GLY A 427 18.64 -3.50 -21.02
N ARG A 428 17.44 -4.08 -21.08
CA ARG A 428 16.50 -3.98 -19.97
C ARG A 428 17.14 -4.71 -18.79
N VAL A 429 17.29 -4.07 -17.64
CA VAL A 429 17.99 -4.64 -16.47
C VAL A 429 17.11 -4.54 -15.23
N PRO A 430 17.15 -5.52 -14.31
CA PRO A 430 16.20 -5.56 -13.20
C PRO A 430 16.43 -4.41 -12.21
N LYS A 431 17.68 -3.94 -12.06
CA LYS A 431 18.00 -2.76 -11.23
C LYS A 431 17.29 -1.48 -11.69
N ALA A 432 17.10 -1.30 -13.00
CA ALA A 432 16.40 -0.13 -13.53
C ALA A 432 14.90 -0.22 -13.23
N THR A 433 14.30 -1.39 -13.44
CA THR A 433 12.91 -1.68 -13.06
C THR A 433 12.69 -1.50 -11.55
N ALA A 434 13.63 -1.96 -10.71
CA ALA A 434 13.57 -1.80 -9.25
C ALA A 434 13.61 -0.34 -8.81
N VAL A 435 14.51 0.48 -9.36
CA VAL A 435 14.58 1.91 -8.99
C VAL A 435 13.30 2.65 -9.39
N LEU A 436 12.73 2.32 -10.56
CA LEU A 436 11.45 2.87 -10.99
C LEU A 436 10.32 2.43 -10.05
N LEU A 437 10.29 1.16 -9.66
CA LEU A 437 9.29 0.64 -8.72
C LEU A 437 9.41 1.31 -7.34
N ILE A 438 10.63 1.52 -6.83
CA ILE A 438 10.85 2.26 -5.56
C ILE A 438 10.26 3.66 -5.67
N ALA A 439 10.47 4.35 -6.79
CA ALA A 439 9.92 5.69 -7.01
C ALA A 439 8.39 5.68 -7.09
N GLU A 440 7.79 4.78 -7.87
CA GLU A 440 6.34 4.68 -8.00
C GLU A 440 5.67 4.25 -6.69
N ALA A 441 6.25 3.29 -5.96
CA ALA A 441 5.75 2.86 -4.65
C ALA A 441 5.84 4.00 -3.63
N GLY A 442 6.93 4.78 -3.63
CA GLY A 442 7.04 6.00 -2.83
C GLY A 442 5.97 7.05 -3.19
N CYS A 443 5.64 7.16 -4.48
CA CYS A 443 4.58 8.04 -4.95
C CYS A 443 3.19 7.56 -4.52
N VAL A 444 2.87 6.27 -4.62
CA VAL A 444 1.59 5.73 -4.12
C VAL A 444 1.49 5.82 -2.60
N ALA A 445 2.61 5.59 -1.89
CA ALA A 445 2.68 5.74 -0.43
C ALA A 445 2.28 7.15 0.01
N ARG A 446 2.75 8.16 -0.75
CA ARG A 446 2.50 9.56 -0.46
C ARG A 446 1.16 10.05 -1.02
N PHE A 447 0.81 9.63 -2.24
CA PHE A 447 -0.36 10.05 -3.00
C PHE A 447 -1.23 8.82 -3.33
N PRO A 448 -2.16 8.39 -2.46
CA PRO A 448 -2.94 7.15 -2.66
C PRO A 448 -3.79 7.11 -3.94
N GLY A 449 -4.14 8.28 -4.47
CA GLY A 449 -4.84 8.45 -5.75
C GLY A 449 -3.93 8.47 -6.98
N HIS A 450 -2.61 8.32 -6.80
CA HIS A 450 -1.67 8.12 -7.90
C HIS A 450 -1.98 6.81 -8.63
N ASP A 451 -1.96 6.85 -9.96
CA ASP A 451 -2.22 5.67 -10.78
C ASP A 451 -1.21 4.56 -10.45
N ARG A 452 -1.76 3.43 -10.00
CA ARG A 452 -0.99 2.26 -9.56
C ARG A 452 -0.58 1.37 -10.72
N SER A 453 -1.15 1.55 -11.91
CA SER A 453 -0.94 0.66 -13.06
C SER A 453 0.55 0.49 -13.40
N VAL A 454 1.31 1.57 -13.39
CA VAL A 454 2.76 1.56 -13.66
C VAL A 454 3.52 0.86 -12.54
N MET A 455 3.18 1.14 -11.28
CA MET A 455 3.78 0.49 -10.12
C MET A 455 3.57 -1.03 -10.17
N ASP A 456 2.33 -1.47 -10.37
CA ASP A 456 1.96 -2.88 -10.40
C ASP A 456 2.59 -3.61 -11.60
N GLU A 457 2.69 -2.95 -12.76
CA GLU A 457 3.39 -3.48 -13.93
C GLU A 457 4.88 -3.74 -13.64
N LEU A 458 5.57 -2.78 -13.00
CA LEU A 458 6.98 -2.88 -12.65
C LEU A 458 7.23 -3.96 -11.58
N GLY A 459 6.34 -4.05 -10.58
CA GLY A 459 6.36 -5.09 -9.56
C GLY A 459 6.19 -6.49 -10.16
N ALA A 460 5.19 -6.67 -11.00
CA ALA A 460 4.93 -7.93 -11.70
C ALA A 460 6.10 -8.31 -12.64
N GLU A 461 6.72 -7.34 -13.31
CA GLU A 461 7.92 -7.56 -14.13
C GLU A 461 9.09 -8.11 -13.27
N LEU A 462 9.35 -7.51 -12.11
CA LEU A 462 10.40 -8.00 -11.21
C LEU A 462 10.13 -9.40 -10.66
N LEU A 463 8.87 -9.74 -10.34
CA LEU A 463 8.51 -11.08 -9.89
C LEU A 463 8.69 -12.15 -10.99
N ARG A 464 8.43 -11.80 -12.26
CA ARG A 464 8.64 -12.73 -13.39
C ARG A 464 10.10 -12.88 -13.79
N TRP A 465 10.95 -11.90 -13.49
CA TRP A 465 12.34 -11.86 -13.93
C TRP A 465 13.13 -13.15 -13.71
N PRO A 466 13.15 -13.77 -12.51
CA PRO A 466 13.97 -14.96 -12.28
C PRO A 466 13.50 -16.18 -13.09
N THR A 467 12.26 -16.16 -13.58
CA THR A 467 11.66 -17.23 -14.39
C THR A 467 11.84 -16.95 -15.89
N GLU A 468 11.70 -15.70 -16.32
CA GLU A 468 11.88 -15.30 -17.73
C GLU A 468 13.36 -15.29 -18.15
N TYR A 469 14.25 -14.93 -17.22
CA TYR A 469 15.69 -14.84 -17.42
C TYR A 469 16.43 -15.76 -16.43
N PRO A 470 16.28 -17.09 -16.57
CA PRO A 470 16.81 -18.03 -15.60
C PRO A 470 18.34 -18.00 -15.55
N SER A 471 18.87 -18.28 -14.36
CA SER A 471 20.27 -18.53 -14.06
C SER A 471 20.39 -19.81 -13.22
N ASP A 472 21.61 -20.22 -12.86
CA ASP A 472 21.83 -21.35 -11.95
C ASP A 472 21.30 -21.09 -10.52
N ARG A 473 20.99 -19.83 -10.20
CA ARG A 473 20.45 -19.35 -8.92
C ARG A 473 19.17 -18.55 -9.14
N TYR A 474 18.25 -18.59 -8.18
CA TYR A 474 17.03 -17.79 -8.24
C TYR A 474 17.32 -16.33 -7.83
N GLY A 475 17.06 -15.36 -8.71
CA GLY A 475 17.22 -13.95 -8.40
C GLY A 475 17.31 -13.05 -9.63
N TRP A 476 17.90 -11.87 -9.46
CA TRP A 476 17.93 -10.81 -10.46
C TRP A 476 19.35 -10.60 -11.01
N GLY A 477 19.53 -10.96 -12.28
CA GLY A 477 20.80 -10.87 -13.00
C GLY A 477 20.75 -9.95 -14.23
N LEU A 478 21.92 -9.64 -14.78
CA LEU A 478 22.06 -8.85 -16.01
C LEU A 478 21.79 -9.72 -17.25
N PRO A 479 21.09 -9.24 -18.29
CA PRO A 479 20.74 -10.05 -19.46
C PRO A 479 21.93 -10.36 -20.39
N PHE A 480 23.12 -9.91 -20.05
CA PHE A 480 24.37 -10.10 -20.78
C PHE A 480 25.46 -10.57 -19.83
N GLY A 481 26.46 -11.28 -20.37
CA GLY A 481 27.60 -11.70 -19.56
C GLY A 481 28.56 -10.53 -19.30
N TRP A 482 29.17 -10.50 -18.13
CA TRP A 482 29.94 -9.35 -17.65
C TRP A 482 31.21 -9.79 -16.90
N ASP A 483 32.34 -9.15 -17.23
CA ASP A 483 33.58 -9.24 -16.46
C ASP A 483 33.61 -8.01 -15.54
N ALA A 484 33.13 -8.20 -14.31
CA ALA A 484 32.90 -7.09 -13.38
C ALA A 484 34.20 -6.41 -12.93
N PHE A 485 35.28 -7.19 -12.80
CA PHE A 485 36.57 -6.76 -12.25
C PHE A 485 37.65 -6.55 -13.31
N GLY A 486 37.36 -6.82 -14.59
CA GLY A 486 38.33 -6.71 -15.69
C GLY A 486 39.48 -7.71 -15.56
N ASP A 487 39.27 -8.82 -14.84
CA ASP A 487 40.31 -9.82 -14.53
C ASP A 487 40.33 -10.96 -15.56
N GLY A 488 39.47 -10.89 -16.58
CA GLY A 488 39.32 -11.88 -17.63
C GLY A 488 38.33 -12.99 -17.30
N THR A 489 37.77 -13.02 -16.08
CA THR A 489 36.68 -13.92 -15.71
C THR A 489 35.34 -13.27 -16.07
N LYS A 490 34.53 -13.99 -16.86
CA LYS A 490 33.25 -13.46 -17.34
C LYS A 490 32.10 -14.22 -16.71
N ASN A 491 31.30 -13.52 -15.92
CA ASN A 491 30.03 -14.02 -15.43
C ASN A 491 29.07 -14.26 -16.61
N PRO A 492 28.40 -15.42 -16.68
CA PRO A 492 27.38 -15.65 -17.69
C PRO A 492 26.23 -14.63 -17.63
N ALA A 493 25.47 -14.52 -18.71
CA ALA A 493 24.21 -13.79 -18.68
C ALA A 493 23.28 -14.36 -17.59
N ASN A 494 22.49 -13.47 -16.99
CA ASN A 494 21.57 -13.68 -15.89
C ASN A 494 22.20 -14.06 -14.55
N THR A 495 23.53 -14.03 -14.42
CA THR A 495 24.20 -14.21 -13.12
C THR A 495 23.59 -13.24 -12.09
N VAL A 496 23.24 -13.76 -10.91
CA VAL A 496 22.58 -12.99 -9.84
C VAL A 496 23.61 -12.16 -9.08
N TYR A 497 23.36 -10.85 -8.93
CA TYR A 497 24.26 -9.90 -8.26
C TYR A 497 23.68 -9.43 -6.93
N SER A 498 24.54 -9.15 -5.94
CA SER A 498 24.10 -8.69 -4.62
C SER A 498 23.38 -7.35 -4.68
N ILE A 499 23.89 -6.40 -5.50
CA ILE A 499 23.26 -5.08 -5.67
C ILE A 499 21.87 -5.19 -6.33
N SER A 500 21.74 -5.99 -7.39
CA SER A 500 20.46 -6.22 -8.07
C SER A 500 19.45 -6.88 -7.13
N THR A 501 19.91 -7.82 -6.30
CA THR A 501 19.08 -8.47 -5.29
C THR A 501 18.63 -7.48 -4.22
N GLY A 502 19.55 -6.68 -3.66
CA GLY A 502 19.21 -5.66 -2.66
C GLY A 502 18.18 -4.65 -3.18
N LEU A 503 18.37 -4.10 -4.38
CA LEU A 503 17.42 -3.17 -4.99
C LEU A 503 16.07 -3.84 -5.31
N ALA A 504 16.06 -5.03 -5.87
CA ALA A 504 14.82 -5.74 -6.19
C ALA A 504 14.04 -6.10 -4.92
N VAL A 505 14.71 -6.59 -3.86
CA VAL A 505 14.05 -6.86 -2.57
C VAL A 505 13.50 -5.58 -1.97
N LYS A 506 14.27 -4.49 -1.95
CA LYS A 506 13.78 -3.18 -1.49
C LYS A 506 12.53 -2.75 -2.26
N ALA A 507 12.59 -2.80 -3.59
CA ALA A 507 11.51 -2.38 -4.47
C ALA A 507 10.23 -3.22 -4.27
N LEU A 508 10.39 -4.54 -4.19
CA LEU A 508 9.26 -5.45 -3.99
C LEU A 508 8.64 -5.27 -2.60
N LEU A 509 9.44 -5.10 -1.54
CA LEU A 509 8.93 -4.84 -0.19
C LEU A 509 8.28 -3.45 -0.07
N ASP A 510 8.80 -2.44 -0.78
CA ASP A 510 8.18 -1.10 -0.84
C ASP A 510 6.84 -1.17 -1.59
N TRP A 511 6.78 -1.89 -2.72
CA TRP A 511 5.54 -2.16 -3.45
C TRP A 511 4.52 -2.91 -2.59
N ALA A 512 4.92 -3.98 -1.92
CA ALA A 512 4.01 -4.78 -1.09
C ALA A 512 3.44 -4.01 0.11
N ARG A 513 4.07 -2.91 0.54
CA ARG A 513 3.56 -2.04 1.60
C ARG A 513 2.36 -1.21 1.14
N VAL A 514 2.28 -0.87 -0.14
CA VAL A 514 1.29 0.09 -0.69
C VAL A 514 0.39 -0.49 -1.79
N GLY A 515 0.76 -1.67 -2.29
CA GLY A 515 -0.01 -2.45 -3.25
C GLY A 515 -1.28 -3.05 -2.64
N GLY A 516 -2.02 -3.80 -3.46
CA GLY A 516 -3.16 -4.58 -2.98
C GLY A 516 -2.75 -5.65 -1.97
N GLU A 517 -3.71 -6.15 -1.19
CA GLU A 517 -3.47 -7.20 -0.20
C GLU A 517 -2.91 -8.50 -0.83
N ASP A 518 -3.12 -8.71 -2.13
CA ASP A 518 -2.56 -9.81 -2.94
C ASP A 518 -1.07 -9.69 -3.27
N VAL A 519 -0.49 -8.50 -3.18
CA VAL A 519 0.93 -8.30 -3.53
C VAL A 519 1.85 -8.94 -2.49
N TRP A 520 1.48 -8.86 -1.20
CA TRP A 520 2.33 -9.27 -0.09
C TRP A 520 2.75 -10.76 -0.15
N PRO A 521 1.84 -11.73 -0.36
CA PRO A 521 2.23 -13.14 -0.40
C PRO A 521 3.19 -13.47 -1.57
N LEU A 522 2.96 -12.87 -2.75
CA LEU A 522 3.82 -13.03 -3.92
C LEU A 522 5.24 -12.49 -3.69
N VAL A 523 5.32 -11.26 -3.16
CA VAL A 523 6.57 -10.62 -2.81
C VAL A 523 7.30 -11.42 -1.74
N ARG A 524 6.60 -11.82 -0.67
CA ARG A 524 7.17 -12.60 0.43
C ARG A 524 7.82 -13.90 -0.07
N SER A 525 7.12 -14.64 -0.93
CA SER A 525 7.62 -15.91 -1.49
C SER A 525 8.85 -15.71 -2.38
N SER A 526 8.80 -14.75 -3.31
CA SER A 526 9.92 -14.44 -4.21
C SER A 526 11.15 -13.92 -3.45
N VAL A 527 10.94 -13.00 -2.51
CA VAL A 527 12.01 -12.44 -1.65
C VAL A 527 12.65 -13.54 -0.81
N ALA A 528 11.86 -14.40 -0.15
CA ALA A 528 12.41 -15.51 0.64
C ALA A 528 13.31 -16.42 -0.20
N ARG A 529 12.82 -16.86 -1.37
CA ARG A 529 13.56 -17.74 -2.25
C ARG A 529 14.86 -17.10 -2.77
N ALA A 530 14.83 -15.81 -3.10
CA ALA A 530 16.01 -15.10 -3.56
C ALA A 530 17.05 -14.92 -2.44
N LEU A 531 16.61 -14.52 -1.23
CA LEU A 531 17.52 -14.32 -0.09
C LEU A 531 18.13 -15.63 0.42
N ASP A 532 17.42 -16.76 0.28
CA ASP A 532 17.95 -18.08 0.66
C ASP A 532 19.21 -18.48 -0.10
N GLU A 533 19.35 -18.08 -1.37
CA GLU A 533 20.55 -18.33 -2.18
C GLU A 533 21.81 -17.67 -1.58
N TRP A 534 21.62 -16.55 -0.87
CA TRP A 534 22.68 -15.77 -0.22
C TRP A 534 23.03 -16.25 1.20
N THR A 535 22.37 -17.33 1.68
CA THR A 535 22.67 -17.90 3.01
C THR A 535 23.81 -18.91 3.02
N THR A 536 24.28 -19.27 1.82
CA THR A 536 25.32 -20.25 1.57
C THR A 536 26.70 -19.69 1.89
N PRO A 537 27.67 -20.52 2.35
CA PRO A 537 29.03 -20.05 2.60
C PRO A 537 29.71 -19.44 1.38
N GLU A 538 29.38 -19.92 0.18
CA GLU A 538 29.93 -19.45 -1.10
C GLU A 538 29.45 -18.04 -1.47
N ALA A 539 28.37 -17.57 -0.85
CA ALA A 539 27.84 -16.21 -1.04
C ALA A 539 28.55 -15.17 -0.15
N LEU A 540 29.54 -15.57 0.65
CA LEU A 540 30.31 -14.70 1.53
C LEU A 540 31.78 -14.69 1.15
N THR A 541 32.40 -13.53 1.32
CA THR A 541 33.84 -13.36 1.20
C THR A 541 34.56 -13.71 2.52
N ALA A 542 35.89 -13.74 2.49
CA ALA A 542 36.70 -14.02 3.68
C ALA A 542 36.54 -12.96 4.80
N THR A 543 36.11 -11.75 4.47
CA THR A 543 35.89 -10.65 5.44
C THR A 543 34.45 -10.57 5.94
N GLY A 544 33.58 -11.50 5.51
CA GLY A 544 32.18 -11.54 5.91
C GLY A 544 31.26 -10.62 5.11
N GLN A 545 31.74 -10.01 4.03
CA GLN A 545 30.90 -9.31 3.05
C GLN A 545 30.15 -10.31 2.17
N PHE A 546 29.06 -9.89 1.52
CA PHE A 546 28.48 -10.70 0.47
C PHE A 546 29.37 -10.68 -0.77
N ALA A 547 29.46 -11.81 -1.47
CA ALA A 547 30.10 -11.86 -2.78
C ALA A 547 29.40 -10.88 -3.74
N TYR A 548 30.15 -10.33 -4.70
CA TYR A 548 29.59 -9.39 -5.65
C TYR A 548 28.46 -10.01 -6.50
N SER A 549 28.63 -11.29 -6.83
CA SER A 549 27.62 -12.11 -7.50
C SER A 549 27.64 -13.54 -7.00
N LEU A 550 26.58 -14.30 -7.28
CA LEU A 550 26.53 -15.75 -7.03
C LEU A 550 27.25 -16.56 -8.13
N SER A 551 28.38 -16.03 -8.60
CA SER A 551 29.34 -16.69 -9.48
C SER A 551 30.55 -17.16 -8.69
N GLY A 552 31.11 -18.31 -9.06
CA GLY A 552 32.34 -18.82 -8.45
C GLY A 552 33.57 -17.94 -8.69
N TYR A 553 33.50 -16.96 -9.61
CA TYR A 553 34.60 -16.03 -9.90
C TYR A 553 34.69 -14.88 -8.90
N ASP A 554 33.56 -14.50 -8.29
CA ASP A 554 33.44 -13.22 -7.59
C ASP A 554 33.56 -13.34 -6.05
N GLY A 555 33.65 -14.55 -5.52
CA GLY A 555 33.68 -14.81 -4.06
C GLY A 555 34.91 -14.25 -3.32
N GLY A 556 35.91 -13.75 -4.05
CA GLY A 556 37.12 -13.14 -3.48
C GLY A 556 37.10 -11.60 -3.39
N TYR A 557 36.05 -10.95 -3.90
CA TYR A 557 35.99 -9.49 -4.00
C TYR A 557 34.94 -8.91 -3.04
N ASP A 558 35.41 -8.13 -2.06
CA ASP A 558 34.53 -7.39 -1.16
C ASP A 558 34.00 -6.16 -1.86
N VAL A 559 32.69 -6.01 -1.94
CA VAL A 559 32.06 -4.83 -2.55
C VAL A 559 31.05 -4.26 -1.56
N PHE A 560 31.43 -3.15 -0.92
CA PHE A 560 30.75 -2.66 0.28
C PHE A 560 29.36 -2.12 0.00
N ASN A 561 29.20 -1.38 -1.11
CA ASN A 561 27.92 -0.80 -1.52
C ASN A 561 26.83 -1.87 -1.74
N SER A 562 27.15 -2.94 -2.47
CA SER A 562 26.21 -4.02 -2.77
C SER A 562 25.91 -4.87 -1.55
N SER A 563 26.94 -5.14 -0.75
CA SER A 563 26.82 -5.93 0.48
C SER A 563 25.99 -5.21 1.55
N ALA A 564 26.25 -3.92 1.77
CA ALA A 564 25.53 -3.09 2.74
C ALA A 564 24.04 -3.02 2.41
N LEU A 565 23.70 -2.76 1.14
CA LEU A 565 22.32 -2.69 0.71
C LEU A 565 21.58 -4.01 0.92
N LEU A 566 22.19 -5.14 0.50
CA LEU A 566 21.59 -6.45 0.69
C LEU A 566 21.46 -6.82 2.18
N ALA A 567 22.45 -6.51 3.00
CA ALA A 567 22.39 -6.73 4.45
C ALA A 567 21.25 -5.94 5.12
N GLY A 568 21.06 -4.67 4.75
CA GLY A 568 19.93 -3.88 5.19
C GLY A 568 18.58 -4.52 4.84
N GLN A 569 18.43 -4.98 3.60
CA GLN A 569 17.20 -5.65 3.17
C GLN A 569 17.01 -7.04 3.80
N MET A 570 18.08 -7.78 4.08
CA MET A 570 18.00 -9.02 4.87
C MET A 570 17.52 -8.77 6.30
N GLN A 571 17.98 -7.70 6.93
CA GLN A 571 17.50 -7.30 8.25
C GLN A 571 16.01 -6.92 8.21
N ARG A 572 15.59 -6.15 7.21
CA ARG A 572 14.17 -5.81 6.96
C ARG A 572 13.31 -7.05 6.75
N ALA A 573 13.75 -7.96 5.88
CA ALA A 573 13.05 -9.22 5.62
C ALA A 573 12.93 -10.09 6.88
N ALA A 574 13.95 -10.06 7.75
CA ALA A 574 13.90 -10.77 9.02
C ALA A 574 12.91 -10.16 10.02
N GLN A 575 12.78 -8.83 10.08
CA GLN A 575 11.74 -8.19 10.90
C GLN A 575 10.33 -8.52 10.43
N LEU A 576 10.16 -8.68 9.12
CA LEU A 576 8.90 -9.06 8.50
C LEU A 576 8.65 -10.59 8.52
N GLU A 577 9.50 -11.37 9.20
CA GLU A 577 9.40 -12.83 9.32
C GLU A 577 9.28 -13.53 7.94
N ILE A 578 10.10 -13.07 6.99
CA ILE A 578 10.26 -13.66 5.65
C ILE A 578 11.41 -14.68 5.69
N GLY A 579 11.21 -15.85 5.06
CA GLY A 579 12.28 -16.82 4.81
C GLY A 579 12.92 -17.39 6.08
N GLN A 580 14.22 -17.12 6.28
CA GLN A 580 15.01 -17.58 7.43
C GLN A 580 15.46 -16.42 8.35
N PRO A 581 14.57 -15.82 9.16
CA PRO A 581 14.84 -14.57 9.88
C PRO A 581 16.08 -14.59 10.77
N ALA A 582 16.31 -15.68 11.51
CA ALA A 582 17.49 -15.81 12.37
C ALA A 582 18.80 -15.84 11.57
N ARG A 583 18.79 -16.48 10.39
CA ARG A 583 19.95 -16.56 9.50
C ARG A 583 20.21 -15.22 8.84
N TYR A 584 19.17 -14.55 8.36
CA TYR A 584 19.25 -13.23 7.74
C TYR A 584 19.79 -12.17 8.71
N ARG A 585 19.28 -12.12 9.96
CA ARG A 585 19.82 -11.24 11.02
C ARG A 585 21.31 -11.48 11.24
N SER A 586 21.72 -12.74 11.41
CA SER A 586 23.12 -13.09 11.62
C SER A 586 24.04 -12.70 10.45
N LEU A 587 23.58 -12.82 9.21
CA LEU A 587 24.36 -12.42 8.04
C LEU A 587 24.43 -10.90 7.93
N ALA A 588 23.32 -10.19 8.15
CA ALA A 588 23.30 -8.75 8.18
C ALA A 588 24.25 -8.19 9.25
N ASP A 589 24.23 -8.75 10.47
CA ASP A 589 25.16 -8.39 11.54
C ASP A 589 26.62 -8.64 11.15
N THR A 590 26.91 -9.72 10.42
CA THR A 590 28.28 -10.04 9.96
C THR A 590 28.79 -9.00 8.97
N VAL A 591 27.96 -8.62 7.99
CA VAL A 591 28.30 -7.57 7.00
C VAL A 591 28.48 -6.22 7.69
N MET A 592 27.58 -5.87 8.61
CA MET A 592 27.63 -4.60 9.35
C MET A 592 28.85 -4.52 10.27
N GLN A 593 29.21 -5.62 10.94
CA GLN A 593 30.46 -5.68 11.71
C GLN A 593 31.68 -5.45 10.83
N SER A 594 31.74 -6.11 9.67
CA SER A 594 32.83 -5.94 8.72
C SER A 594 32.93 -4.51 8.19
N LEU A 595 31.81 -3.83 7.90
CA LEU A 595 31.79 -2.40 7.52
C LEU A 595 32.31 -1.49 8.64
N ALA A 596 31.93 -1.78 9.89
CA ALA A 596 32.38 -1.01 11.06
C ALA A 596 33.87 -1.23 11.33
N ASP A 597 34.36 -2.47 11.22
CA ASP A 597 35.78 -2.80 11.38
C ASP A 597 36.63 -2.11 10.31
N TRP A 598 36.19 -2.12 9.04
CA TRP A 598 36.86 -1.40 7.96
C TRP A 598 36.88 0.11 8.14
N HIS A 599 35.79 0.70 8.65
CA HIS A 599 35.78 2.11 9.01
C HIS A 599 36.81 2.41 10.12
N LEU A 600 36.90 1.55 11.15
CA LEU A 600 37.85 1.70 12.25
C LEU A 600 39.31 1.49 11.82
N GLU A 601 39.58 0.54 10.92
CA GLU A 601 40.91 0.29 10.35
C GLU A 601 41.36 1.42 9.42
N GLY A 602 40.48 1.88 8.52
CA GLY A 602 40.73 3.07 7.69
C GLY A 602 40.97 4.34 8.53
N SER A 603 40.31 4.44 9.69
CA SER A 603 40.55 5.51 10.66
C SER A 603 41.90 5.40 11.38
N ARG A 604 42.51 4.21 11.47
CA ARG A 604 43.84 3.98 12.09
C ARG A 604 45.00 4.29 11.13
N ASP A 605 44.77 4.21 9.82
CA ASP A 605 45.81 4.40 8.79
C ASP A 605 46.14 5.87 8.49
N ALA A 606 45.54 6.85 9.18
CA ALA A 606 45.96 8.26 9.16
C ALA A 606 47.24 8.49 10.01
N GLU A 607 48.24 7.61 9.89
CA GLU A 607 49.51 7.68 10.60
C GLU A 607 50.48 8.61 9.82
N VAL A 608 50.86 9.73 10.43
CA VAL A 608 51.74 10.73 9.82
C VAL A 608 53.12 10.65 10.45
N ILE A 609 54.16 10.55 9.62
CA ILE A 609 55.56 10.65 10.07
C ILE A 609 55.97 12.12 10.11
N LEU A 610 56.36 12.62 11.29
CA LEU A 610 56.82 13.99 11.46
C LEU A 610 58.10 14.23 10.64
N ARG A 611 58.08 15.18 9.69
CA ARG A 611 59.25 15.42 8.82
C ARG A 611 60.31 16.26 9.54
N ARG A 612 61.55 16.19 9.06
CA ARG A 612 62.66 17.00 9.60
C ARG A 612 62.37 18.50 9.41
N GLY A 613 62.19 19.21 10.53
CA GLY A 613 61.87 20.64 10.56
C GLY A 613 60.37 20.96 10.63
N GLU A 614 59.52 19.94 10.61
CA GLU A 614 58.08 20.04 10.86
C GLU A 614 57.83 19.90 12.38
N ASN A 615 56.89 20.67 12.93
CA ASN A 615 56.49 20.57 14.34
C ASN A 615 55.03 20.12 14.45
N LEU A 616 54.61 19.77 15.67
CA LEU A 616 53.27 19.22 15.90
C LEU A 616 52.15 20.20 15.51
N ASP A 617 52.37 21.51 15.68
CA ASP A 617 51.42 22.54 15.26
C ASP A 617 51.25 22.57 13.73
N ALA A 618 52.34 22.53 12.97
CA ALA A 618 52.30 22.50 11.51
C ALA A 618 51.66 21.23 10.95
N VAL A 619 51.81 20.09 11.65
CA VAL A 619 51.11 18.86 11.30
C VAL A 619 49.63 18.98 11.65
N ALA A 620 49.29 19.41 12.85
CA ALA A 620 47.90 19.55 13.29
C ALA A 620 47.10 20.52 12.39
N ASP A 621 47.70 21.65 12.00
CA ASP A 621 47.11 22.63 11.08
C ASP A 621 46.77 22.04 9.72
N ARG A 622 47.59 21.11 9.19
CA ARG A 622 47.35 20.44 7.90
C ARG A 622 46.07 19.59 7.94
N PHE A 623 45.69 19.13 9.12
CA PHE A 623 44.56 18.25 9.37
C PHE A 623 43.42 18.94 10.13
N GLY A 624 43.46 20.27 10.30
CA GLY A 624 42.42 21.02 11.01
C GLY A 624 42.29 20.69 12.50
N LEU A 625 43.35 20.16 13.11
CA LEU A 625 43.40 19.76 14.51
C LEU A 625 44.19 20.75 15.36
N THR A 626 44.13 20.60 16.68
CA THR A 626 45.07 21.26 17.59
C THR A 626 46.25 20.32 17.89
N ALA A 627 47.44 20.88 18.07
CA ALA A 627 48.61 20.10 18.46
C ALA A 627 48.37 19.32 19.76
N GLU A 628 47.56 19.86 20.68
CA GLU A 628 47.19 19.17 21.93
C GLU A 628 46.31 17.94 21.67
N ALA A 629 45.32 18.03 20.77
CA ALA A 629 44.51 16.88 20.40
C ALA A 629 45.39 15.75 19.86
N VAL A 630 46.27 16.06 18.91
CA VAL A 630 47.24 15.10 18.35
C VAL A 630 48.13 14.50 19.44
N ARG A 631 48.58 15.31 20.41
CA ARG A 631 49.43 14.87 21.52
C ARG A 631 48.71 13.84 22.41
N VAL A 632 47.46 14.15 22.80
CA VAL A 632 46.61 13.28 23.64
C VAL A 632 46.33 11.95 22.94
N ALA A 633 46.01 11.96 21.65
CA ALA A 633 45.69 10.77 20.88
C ALA A 633 46.86 9.79 20.71
N ASN A 634 48.08 10.31 20.77
CA ASN A 634 49.31 9.53 20.68
C ASN A 634 49.91 9.17 22.05
N GLY A 635 49.24 9.55 23.15
CA GLY A 635 49.72 9.26 24.50
C GLY A 635 50.97 10.03 24.92
N PHE A 636 51.31 11.12 24.24
CA PHE A 636 52.45 11.97 24.60
C PHE A 636 52.10 12.85 25.79
N SER A 637 53.01 12.95 26.76
CA SER A 637 52.83 13.89 27.88
C SER A 637 53.12 15.34 27.44
N PRO A 638 52.58 16.37 28.14
CA PRO A 638 52.83 17.78 27.80
C PRO A 638 54.30 18.22 27.86
N LEU A 639 55.15 17.42 28.51
CA LEU A 639 56.58 17.67 28.67
C LEU A 639 57.45 16.85 27.70
N GLU A 640 56.85 16.00 26.88
CA GLU A 640 57.55 15.12 25.96
C GLU A 640 57.78 15.82 24.61
N GLU A 641 59.04 15.83 24.16
CA GLU A 641 59.42 16.41 22.88
C GLU A 641 59.10 15.44 21.74
N VAL A 642 58.13 15.81 20.90
CA VAL A 642 57.81 15.10 19.65
C VAL A 642 58.75 15.59 18.55
N GLY A 643 59.48 14.66 17.93
CA GLY A 643 60.58 14.92 17.03
C GLY A 643 60.41 14.32 15.64
N ALA A 644 61.24 14.77 14.71
CA ALA A 644 61.22 14.28 13.33
C ALA A 644 61.51 12.77 13.28
N GLY A 645 60.63 12.01 12.60
CA GLY A 645 60.66 10.56 12.52
C GLY A 645 59.62 9.86 13.39
N ASP A 646 58.98 10.58 14.33
CA ASP A 646 57.89 10.04 15.13
C ASP A 646 56.66 9.78 14.26
N ARG A 647 55.98 8.67 14.55
CA ARG A 647 54.73 8.28 13.92
C ARG A 647 53.57 8.77 14.78
N LEU A 648 52.66 9.52 14.17
CA LEU A 648 51.56 10.17 14.85
C LEU A 648 50.23 9.68 14.28
N LEU A 649 49.40 9.10 15.14
CA LEU A 649 47.97 8.88 14.92
C LEU A 649 47.24 10.23 14.96
N MET A 650 46.55 10.59 13.89
CA MET A 650 45.72 11.80 13.90
C MET A 650 44.36 11.49 14.55
N PRO A 651 44.00 12.11 15.70
CA PRO A 651 42.66 12.00 16.26
C PRO A 651 41.66 12.68 15.33
N ASP A 652 40.56 11.98 15.04
CA ASP A 652 39.39 12.44 14.28
C ASP A 652 39.56 13.75 13.51
N VAL A 653 40.21 13.66 12.36
CA VAL A 653 39.99 14.60 11.24
C VAL A 653 38.60 14.36 10.62
N VAL A 654 37.85 13.37 11.12
CA VAL A 654 36.49 12.98 10.73
C VAL A 654 35.42 13.91 11.31
N ALA A 655 35.62 15.22 11.24
CA ALA A 655 34.56 16.18 11.53
C ALA A 655 33.43 16.15 10.47
N SER A 656 33.64 15.47 9.33
CA SER A 656 32.69 15.43 8.20
C SER A 656 32.32 14.04 7.67
N GLY A 657 32.41 12.98 8.48
CA GLY A 657 31.47 11.88 8.32
C GLY A 657 32.04 10.51 7.98
N TRP A 658 31.20 9.55 8.28
CA TRP A 658 31.38 8.13 8.02
C TRP A 658 31.44 7.85 6.51
N TYR A 659 32.60 7.47 5.97
CA TYR A 659 32.75 7.13 4.54
C TYR A 659 33.35 5.74 4.34
N TRP A 660 33.10 5.16 3.16
CA TRP A 660 33.68 3.90 2.71
C TRP A 660 34.19 4.02 1.27
N ASN A 661 35.31 3.36 0.98
CA ASN A 661 35.76 3.15 -0.40
C ASN A 661 34.78 2.22 -1.15
N TYR A 662 34.94 2.11 -2.45
CA TYR A 662 34.12 1.23 -3.28
C TYR A 662 34.17 -0.25 -2.83
N SER A 663 35.35 -0.74 -2.47
CA SER A 663 35.63 -2.12 -2.08
C SER A 663 36.75 -2.20 -1.04
N ALA A 664 36.91 -3.36 -0.38
CA ALA A 664 38.09 -3.63 0.44
C ALA A 664 39.35 -3.84 -0.42
N THR A 665 39.16 -4.34 -1.64
CA THR A 665 40.22 -4.74 -2.56
C THR A 665 40.74 -3.58 -3.41
N GLU A 666 39.95 -2.51 -3.58
CA GLU A 666 40.32 -1.33 -4.35
C GLU A 666 40.20 -0.05 -3.52
N ALA A 667 41.31 0.70 -3.42
CA ALA A 667 41.33 2.02 -2.76
C ALA A 667 40.74 3.11 -3.69
N VAL A 668 39.57 2.84 -4.27
CA VAL A 668 38.85 3.74 -5.18
C VAL A 668 37.79 4.50 -4.38
N PRO A 669 37.80 5.86 -4.42
CA PRO A 669 36.74 6.66 -3.82
C PRO A 669 35.38 6.30 -4.41
N ASN A 670 34.36 6.29 -3.56
CA ASN A 670 32.99 6.03 -3.99
C ASN A 670 32.42 7.21 -4.80
N ASP A 671 31.42 6.95 -5.64
CA ASP A 671 30.55 8.02 -6.17
C ASP A 671 29.25 8.12 -5.38
N LEU A 672 28.48 9.17 -5.64
CA LEU A 672 27.24 9.46 -4.94
C LEU A 672 26.24 8.29 -4.98
N ALA A 673 26.05 7.63 -6.12
CA ALA A 673 25.06 6.56 -6.23
C ALA A 673 25.48 5.37 -5.37
N HIS A 674 26.75 4.99 -5.45
CA HIS A 674 27.29 3.87 -4.69
C HIS A 674 27.42 4.16 -3.18
N ALA A 675 27.77 5.39 -2.79
CA ALA A 675 27.71 5.83 -1.40
C ALA A 675 26.27 5.80 -0.88
N GLY A 676 25.31 6.21 -1.71
CA GLY A 676 23.88 6.13 -1.44
C GLY A 676 23.42 4.71 -1.08
N TYR A 677 23.92 3.67 -1.78
CA TYR A 677 23.58 2.28 -1.44
C TYR A 677 24.10 1.85 -0.06
N VAL A 678 25.31 2.28 0.33
CA VAL A 678 25.84 1.99 1.67
C VAL A 678 24.98 2.67 2.72
N VAL A 679 24.69 3.97 2.54
CA VAL A 679 23.87 4.76 3.47
C VAL A 679 22.46 4.17 3.60
N ASP A 680 21.81 3.81 2.50
CA ASP A 680 20.47 3.20 2.50
C ASP A 680 20.47 1.82 3.18
N GLY A 681 21.47 0.99 2.91
CA GLY A 681 21.64 -0.32 3.57
C GLY A 681 21.81 -0.21 5.08
N VAL A 682 22.71 0.69 5.53
CA VAL A 682 22.94 0.96 6.96
C VAL A 682 21.70 1.57 7.60
N ALA A 683 21.07 2.56 6.98
CA ALA A 683 19.86 3.20 7.48
C ALA A 683 18.72 2.19 7.65
N THR A 684 18.52 1.31 6.66
CA THR A 684 17.54 0.22 6.73
C THR A 684 17.88 -0.73 7.88
N TYR A 685 19.13 -1.18 8.00
CA TYR A 685 19.54 -2.07 9.08
C TYR A 685 19.27 -1.49 10.47
N VAL A 686 19.60 -0.21 10.67
CA VAL A 686 19.36 0.51 11.93
C VAL A 686 17.86 0.67 12.20
N ALA A 687 17.08 1.10 11.21
CA ALA A 687 15.63 1.29 11.32
C ALA A 687 14.90 -0.03 11.67
N GLU A 688 15.40 -1.14 11.14
CA GLU A 688 14.85 -2.48 11.34
C GLU A 688 15.47 -3.21 12.55
N GLY A 689 16.03 -2.46 13.50
CA GLY A 689 16.45 -2.98 14.81
C GLY A 689 17.66 -3.92 14.77
N GLY A 690 18.61 -3.67 13.88
CA GLY A 690 19.87 -4.41 13.81
C GLY A 690 20.66 -4.40 15.13
N ALA A 691 21.29 -5.51 15.49
CA ALA A 691 21.96 -5.68 16.78
C ALA A 691 23.16 -4.73 16.99
N LEU A 692 23.79 -4.30 15.89
CA LEU A 692 24.95 -3.41 15.87
C LEU A 692 24.58 -1.95 15.62
N ALA A 693 23.29 -1.58 15.66
CA ALA A 693 22.83 -0.22 15.36
C ALA A 693 23.59 0.87 16.15
N GLY A 694 24.00 0.58 17.39
CA GLY A 694 24.78 1.51 18.22
C GLY A 694 26.19 1.82 17.71
N LEU A 695 26.71 1.07 16.73
CA LEU A 695 27.98 1.37 16.08
C LEU A 695 27.85 2.46 15.00
N PHE A 696 26.64 2.76 14.53
CA PHE A 696 26.38 3.61 13.36
C PHE A 696 25.75 4.96 13.78
N PRO A 697 26.54 6.03 13.97
CA PRO A 697 26.00 7.37 14.21
C PRO A 697 25.33 7.91 12.94
N MET A 698 24.01 7.73 12.84
CA MET A 698 23.24 7.97 11.61
C MET A 698 23.33 9.42 11.09
N ASP A 699 23.50 10.40 11.97
CA ASP A 699 23.77 11.79 11.60
C ASP A 699 25.04 11.92 10.74
N ARG A 700 26.09 11.18 11.10
CA ARG A 700 27.36 11.17 10.37
C ARG A 700 27.34 10.26 9.15
N VAL A 701 26.59 9.15 9.20
CA VAL A 701 26.41 8.25 8.04
C VAL A 701 25.68 8.97 6.92
N VAL A 702 24.56 9.62 7.23
CA VAL A 702 23.80 10.39 6.23
C VAL A 702 24.57 11.64 5.81
N GLY A 703 25.26 12.31 6.74
CA GLY A 703 26.09 13.49 6.46
C GLY A 703 27.19 13.24 5.41
N HIS A 704 27.61 12.00 5.20
CA HIS A 704 28.55 11.66 4.12
C HIS A 704 28.03 12.07 2.74
N LEU A 705 26.71 12.00 2.49
CA LEU A 705 26.13 12.40 1.21
C LEU A 705 26.33 13.89 0.91
N GLU A 706 26.47 14.73 1.93
CA GLU A 706 26.75 16.16 1.78
C GLU A 706 28.13 16.42 1.17
N THR A 707 29.07 15.48 1.29
CA THR A 707 30.40 15.60 0.68
C THR A 707 30.37 15.62 -0.84
N PHE A 708 29.30 15.11 -1.48
CA PHE A 708 29.16 15.13 -2.94
C PHE A 708 28.58 16.45 -3.48
N LEU A 709 28.22 17.40 -2.60
CA LEU A 709 27.73 18.73 -2.95
C LEU A 709 28.89 19.71 -3.10
N THR A 710 28.97 20.42 -4.23
CA THR A 710 29.97 21.49 -4.42
C THR A 710 29.54 22.77 -3.70
N GLY A 711 29.64 22.81 -2.36
CA GLY A 711 29.38 24.03 -1.60
C GLY A 711 30.27 25.19 -2.06
N GLY A 712 29.68 26.32 -2.47
CA GLY A 712 30.39 27.58 -2.73
C GLY A 712 30.90 27.84 -4.16
N THR A 713 30.52 27.02 -5.15
CA THR A 713 30.76 27.31 -6.57
C THR A 713 29.58 28.04 -7.22
N THR A 714 29.82 28.80 -8.29
CA THR A 714 28.76 29.56 -9.01
C THR A 714 27.76 28.68 -9.76
N GLU A 715 28.04 27.38 -9.87
CA GLU A 715 27.12 26.35 -10.32
C GLU A 715 27.10 25.27 -9.23
N GLU A 716 25.92 24.99 -8.67
CA GLU A 716 25.69 23.79 -7.86
C GLU A 716 25.83 22.59 -8.80
N SER A 717 26.91 21.82 -8.67
CA SER A 717 27.14 20.64 -9.49
C SER A 717 27.31 19.42 -8.60
N MET A 718 26.76 18.29 -9.05
CA MET A 718 26.78 17.03 -8.31
C MET A 718 27.97 16.18 -8.76
N LEU A 719 28.76 15.68 -7.81
CA LEU A 719 29.87 14.77 -8.10
C LEU A 719 29.34 13.34 -8.23
N ALA A 720 29.09 12.88 -9.47
CA ALA A 720 28.56 11.54 -9.75
C ALA A 720 29.10 10.94 -11.06
N TRP A 721 29.22 9.61 -11.09
CA TRP A 721 29.48 8.83 -12.32
C TRP A 721 28.30 8.99 -13.31
N PRO A 722 28.49 9.03 -14.65
CA PRO A 722 29.73 8.86 -15.43
C PRO A 722 30.53 10.15 -15.66
N ILE A 723 30.08 11.29 -15.16
CA ILE A 723 30.74 12.58 -15.38
C ILE A 723 31.83 12.76 -14.34
N TRP A 724 32.88 11.95 -14.44
CA TRP A 724 34.13 12.21 -13.74
C TRP A 724 34.93 13.23 -14.53
N ARG A 725 35.07 14.44 -14.00
CA ARG A 725 36.11 15.34 -14.49
C ARG A 725 37.44 14.78 -14.00
N SER A 726 38.20 14.16 -14.92
CA SER A 726 39.53 13.61 -14.67
C SER A 726 40.50 14.53 -13.87
N PRO A 727 40.45 15.88 -13.94
CA PRO A 727 41.26 16.76 -13.09
C PRO A 727 40.80 16.84 -11.62
N ASP A 728 39.55 16.51 -11.32
CA ASP A 728 38.93 16.73 -10.00
C ASP A 728 39.15 15.53 -9.05
N LEU A 729 39.45 14.34 -9.61
CA LEU A 729 39.96 13.16 -8.89
C LEU A 729 41.39 13.36 -8.34
N VAL A 730 42.05 14.48 -8.62
CA VAL A 730 43.46 14.75 -8.28
C VAL A 730 43.60 15.74 -7.12
N VAL A 731 42.49 16.26 -6.57
CA VAL A 731 42.55 17.17 -5.43
C VAL A 731 42.85 16.35 -4.16
N PRO A 732 44.02 16.56 -3.50
CA PRO A 732 44.45 15.75 -2.36
C PRO A 732 43.47 15.76 -1.17
N ALA A 733 42.65 16.81 -1.04
CA ALA A 733 41.62 16.93 -0.01
C ALA A 733 40.46 15.93 -0.14
N TRP A 734 40.36 15.20 -1.26
CA TRP A 734 39.32 14.21 -1.53
C TRP A 734 39.87 12.77 -1.61
N ARG A 735 41.20 12.62 -1.47
CA ARG A 735 41.90 11.31 -1.37
C ARG A 735 42.63 11.12 -0.04
N ALA A 736 42.87 12.20 0.69
CA ALA A 736 43.32 12.11 2.07
C ALA A 736 42.07 12.07 2.97
N PRO A 737 42.07 11.27 4.04
CA PRO A 737 41.00 11.24 5.03
C PRO A 737 40.71 12.62 5.60
#